data_AF-A0AAE2VE43-F1
#
_entry.id   AF-A0AAE2VE43-F1
#
_cell.length_a   1.000
_cell.length_b   1.000
_cell.length_c   1.000
_cell.angle_alpha   90.00
_cell.angle_beta   90.00
_cell.angle_gamma   90.00
#
_symmetry.space_group_name_H-M   'P 1'
#
loop_
_entity.id
_entity.type
_entity.pdbx_description
1 polymer ?
#
loop_
_entity_poly.entity_id
_entity_poly.type
_entity_poly.pdbx_seq_one_letter_code
_entity_poly.pdbx_strand_id
1 'polypeptide(L)'
;MKPISHILLTLSVSTAALVPAVAQEKPAVSAASTAPVSPAFSSAVKADAILKVANAVADWQLANPYERADWDWTEGALWTGMMAHVQTTGEEKYHRALLKVSEDLDYQLGPRIDFADDHCVGQLHLWHYLRDELPKQIEPTQKLMDLWVDRPHDEELQWENHVHMREWAWCDSLYMAPPTLAMIYAATGEAKYLENVDELWWKSSDFLYDKESHLFWRDSKYFTREEANGEKVFWSRGNGWVFAGLCHVLQHMPADHPTRPKYLQQFKEMAAKLKSLQLEDGSWHAALLDPESFPVPESSGTAFFTYGFLWGINNGVLAEADFKPAAIRGWQRLVNNVHANGKLGYVQPIGENPKKVTYDQTAVYGVGGFLLAAHELHKHLILSSAKLATFTASNPGRQNRLNEVVSMDWKKATALVSGITPENAAVRDTVTGYFLPVQVLDDNADGSPDRLLFQSDFTPSEKRTFQLLACAGVMPQAEKSQLMARYVPERKDDFVWENDRIAFRAYGPKLAVEKARGGIDVWTKSVRYSIANAWYKLDNYHKDNGTGLDGYKVGDTLGCGGVGYLDADDKLYTSPVYSSHKVVEQGPLRLKFVLSYAPVEIGQAKITETRTFTMLAGEHHFTVSSAFKVEGDATGIRPVAGITTRDPKAKASFSNKDIVSYRDPVMSKDEGFINTFLISDGKTVREKKHFLKEMAEDLSQPVSFGAGAIWRKIEANQRTDLSLMLYRTSHAQNRPIKVDE
;
A
#
# COMPACT_ATOMS: atom_id res chain seq x y z
N MET A 1 -39.31 24.38 -48.14
CA MET A 1 -40.28 23.76 -49.06
C MET A 1 -41.15 22.80 -48.28
N LYS A 2 -42.46 22.90 -48.49
CA LYS A 2 -43.59 22.16 -47.90
C LYS A 2 -43.71 20.75 -48.57
N PRO A 3 -44.52 19.77 -48.08
CA PRO A 3 -45.94 20.01 -47.79
C PRO A 3 -46.59 19.30 -46.58
N ILE A 4 -47.74 19.90 -46.28
CA ILE A 4 -48.81 19.53 -45.35
C ILE A 4 -49.78 18.60 -46.08
N SER A 5 -50.50 17.72 -45.37
CA SER A 5 -51.83 17.24 -45.77
C SER A 5 -52.71 16.98 -44.55
N HIS A 6 -53.89 17.62 -44.55
CA HIS A 6 -55.00 17.56 -43.58
C HIS A 6 -56.02 16.46 -43.94
N ILE A 7 -56.73 15.91 -42.94
CA ILE A 7 -58.16 15.50 -42.97
C ILE A 7 -58.68 15.64 -41.51
N LEU A 8 -59.50 16.65 -41.16
CA LEU A 8 -60.99 16.71 -41.05
C LEU A 8 -61.63 15.57 -40.20
N LEU A 9 -62.70 15.72 -39.41
CA LEU A 9 -63.50 16.78 -38.76
C LEU A 9 -64.67 16.01 -38.11
N THR A 10 -65.12 16.33 -36.88
CA THR A 10 -66.56 16.49 -36.51
C THR A 10 -66.73 16.69 -35.01
N LEU A 11 -67.32 17.84 -34.68
CA LEU A 11 -67.88 18.25 -33.39
C LEU A 11 -69.38 17.92 -33.32
N SER A 12 -69.93 17.93 -32.10
CA SER A 12 -71.30 18.37 -31.67
C SER A 12 -71.86 17.40 -30.59
N VAL A 13 -72.57 17.76 -29.51
CA VAL A 13 -73.25 18.98 -29.04
C VAL A 13 -73.27 19.02 -27.49
N SER A 14 -73.21 20.24 -26.96
CA SER A 14 -73.53 20.82 -25.65
C SER A 14 -74.64 20.20 -24.77
N THR A 15 -74.53 20.43 -23.45
CA THR A 15 -75.49 21.26 -22.68
C THR A 15 -74.81 21.88 -21.46
N ALA A 16 -75.16 23.13 -21.17
CA ALA A 16 -74.56 24.03 -20.18
C ALA A 16 -75.40 24.16 -18.90
N ALA A 17 -74.79 24.60 -17.79
CA ALA A 17 -75.33 25.60 -16.85
C ALA A 17 -74.27 26.07 -15.83
N LEU A 18 -74.16 27.39 -15.62
CA LEU A 18 -73.36 28.09 -14.59
C LEU A 18 -73.99 27.91 -13.18
N VAL A 19 -73.39 28.16 -12.00
CA VAL A 19 -72.75 29.34 -11.32
C VAL A 19 -72.40 28.86 -9.86
N PRO A 20 -71.72 29.56 -8.90
CA PRO A 20 -70.60 30.51 -8.87
C PRO A 20 -69.34 29.98 -8.11
N ALA A 21 -68.25 30.77 -8.14
CA ALA A 21 -67.03 30.58 -7.38
C ALA A 21 -67.19 30.85 -5.86
N VAL A 22 -66.57 29.99 -5.04
CA VAL A 22 -66.27 30.22 -3.62
C VAL A 22 -64.78 29.90 -3.43
N ALA A 23 -64.05 30.83 -2.82
CA ALA A 23 -62.66 30.67 -2.45
C ALA A 23 -62.48 29.51 -1.47
N GLN A 24 -61.60 28.55 -1.78
CA GLN A 24 -61.15 27.52 -0.85
C GLN A 24 -59.72 27.80 -0.40
N GLU A 25 -59.58 27.94 0.92
CA GLU A 25 -58.33 28.03 1.66
C GLU A 25 -57.41 26.85 1.36
N LYS A 26 -56.11 27.12 1.26
CA LYS A 26 -55.07 26.08 1.20
C LYS A 26 -55.12 25.23 2.47
N PRO A 27 -55.13 23.89 2.38
CA PRO A 27 -54.97 23.06 3.57
C PRO A 27 -53.54 23.22 4.08
N ALA A 28 -53.41 23.44 5.39
CA ALA A 28 -52.16 23.39 6.12
C ALA A 28 -51.44 22.06 5.84
N VAL A 29 -50.15 22.16 5.48
CA VAL A 29 -49.26 21.00 5.40
C VAL A 29 -49.11 20.45 6.82
N SER A 30 -49.76 19.31 7.09
CA SER A 30 -49.55 18.59 8.34
C SER A 30 -48.10 18.12 8.40
N ALA A 31 -47.42 18.44 9.50
CA ALA A 31 -46.13 17.85 9.85
C ALA A 31 -46.24 16.33 9.74
N ALA A 32 -45.54 15.75 8.75
CA ALA A 32 -45.44 14.31 8.63
C ALA A 32 -44.65 13.78 9.84
N SER A 33 -45.35 12.98 10.64
CA SER A 33 -44.83 12.20 11.75
C SER A 33 -43.56 11.43 11.36
N THR A 34 -42.43 11.81 11.96
CA THR A 34 -41.16 11.06 11.92
C THR A 34 -41.22 9.95 12.98
N ALA A 35 -41.83 8.81 12.65
CA ALA A 35 -41.53 7.59 13.39
C ALA A 35 -40.09 7.16 13.06
N PRO A 36 -39.27 6.74 14.04
CA PRO A 36 -37.90 6.33 13.76
C PRO A 36 -37.91 5.04 12.94
N VAL A 37 -37.55 5.14 11.66
CA VAL A 37 -37.16 3.97 10.88
C VAL A 37 -35.98 3.35 11.63
N SER A 38 -36.10 2.08 12.03
CA SER A 38 -34.98 1.40 12.66
C SER A 38 -33.74 1.50 11.77
N PRO A 39 -32.54 1.76 12.33
CA PRO A 39 -31.32 1.89 11.54
C PRO A 39 -31.14 0.67 10.64
N ALA A 40 -30.81 0.89 9.36
CA ALA A 40 -30.64 -0.21 8.41
C ALA A 40 -29.43 -1.09 8.74
N PHE A 41 -28.46 -0.53 9.48
CA PHE A 41 -27.26 -1.20 9.96
C PHE A 41 -27.14 -1.07 11.48
N SER A 42 -26.49 -2.06 12.10
CA SER A 42 -26.18 -2.02 13.53
C SER A 42 -24.96 -1.13 13.77
N SER A 43 -25.10 -0.13 14.65
CA SER A 43 -24.00 0.70 15.13
C SER A 43 -23.17 0.08 16.27
N ALA A 44 -23.46 -1.19 16.61
CA ALA A 44 -22.72 -1.92 17.63
C ALA A 44 -21.21 -1.93 17.33
N VAL A 45 -20.40 -1.70 18.37
CA VAL A 45 -18.93 -1.70 18.28
C VAL A 45 -18.44 -3.15 18.30
N LYS A 46 -18.67 -3.86 17.20
CA LYS A 46 -18.23 -5.25 16.95
C LYS A 46 -17.64 -5.32 15.55
N ALA A 47 -16.60 -6.14 15.37
CA ALA A 47 -15.86 -6.22 14.11
C ALA A 47 -16.77 -6.56 12.92
N ASP A 48 -17.65 -7.55 13.06
CA ASP A 48 -18.60 -7.97 12.03
C ASP A 48 -19.61 -6.88 11.66
N ALA A 49 -20.14 -6.16 12.65
CA ALA A 49 -21.08 -5.06 12.44
C ALA A 49 -20.41 -3.87 11.72
N ILE A 50 -19.19 -3.51 12.12
CA ILE A 50 -18.39 -2.44 11.50
C ILE A 50 -18.06 -2.80 10.05
N LEU A 51 -17.54 -4.01 9.81
CA LEU A 51 -17.20 -4.47 8.46
C LEU A 51 -18.44 -4.53 7.56
N LYS A 52 -19.58 -4.99 8.09
CA LYS A 52 -20.82 -5.08 7.32
C LYS A 52 -21.27 -3.72 6.78
N VAL A 53 -21.31 -2.70 7.63
CA VAL A 53 -21.73 -1.35 7.19
C VAL A 53 -20.66 -0.68 6.32
N ALA A 54 -19.37 -0.84 6.65
CA ALA A 54 -18.27 -0.28 5.86
C ALA A 54 -18.22 -0.88 4.44
N ASN A 55 -18.36 -2.21 4.32
CA ASN A 55 -18.44 -2.88 3.02
C ASN A 55 -19.65 -2.38 2.22
N ALA A 56 -20.83 -2.25 2.84
CA ALA A 56 -22.01 -1.75 2.15
C ALA A 56 -21.82 -0.32 1.63
N VAL A 57 -21.19 0.56 2.42
CA VAL A 57 -20.87 1.94 2.02
C VAL A 57 -19.84 1.98 0.88
N ALA A 58 -18.77 1.20 0.98
CA ALA A 58 -17.74 1.12 -0.07
C ALA A 58 -18.31 0.55 -1.37
N ASP A 59 -19.04 -0.57 -1.30
CA ASP A 59 -19.67 -1.22 -2.45
C ASP A 59 -20.70 -0.32 -3.13
N TRP A 60 -21.51 0.41 -2.34
CA TRP A 60 -22.46 1.37 -2.89
C TRP A 60 -21.74 2.48 -3.65
N GLN A 61 -20.67 3.05 -3.09
CA GLN A 61 -19.96 4.15 -3.73
C GLN A 61 -19.24 3.71 -5.01
N LEU A 62 -18.62 2.53 -5.05
CA LEU A 62 -18.01 1.99 -6.27
C LEU A 62 -19.06 1.68 -7.36
N ALA A 63 -20.26 1.28 -6.96
CA ALA A 63 -21.37 1.05 -7.90
C ALA A 63 -22.06 2.34 -8.38
N ASN A 64 -21.80 3.48 -7.71
CA ASN A 64 -22.41 4.77 -7.99
C ASN A 64 -21.32 5.85 -8.07
N PRO A 65 -20.43 5.80 -9.09
CA PRO A 65 -19.34 6.75 -9.24
C PRO A 65 -19.86 8.19 -9.31
N TYR A 66 -19.10 9.13 -8.77
CA TYR A 66 -19.49 10.53 -8.70
C TYR A 66 -19.07 11.25 -9.98
N GLU A 67 -19.82 12.28 -10.38
CA GLU A 67 -19.60 12.97 -11.66
C GLU A 67 -18.45 13.98 -11.57
N ARG A 68 -17.25 13.51 -11.24
CA ARG A 68 -15.99 14.26 -11.20
C ARG A 68 -14.87 13.44 -11.81
N ALA A 69 -13.76 14.11 -12.13
CA ALA A 69 -12.57 13.40 -12.58
C ALA A 69 -11.90 12.74 -11.38
N ASP A 70 -11.33 11.55 -11.56
CA ASP A 70 -10.74 10.76 -10.46
C ASP A 70 -9.55 11.45 -9.76
N TRP A 71 -8.93 12.45 -10.39
CA TRP A 71 -7.87 13.28 -9.82
C TRP A 71 -8.38 14.45 -8.96
N ASP A 72 -9.67 14.80 -9.08
CA ASP A 72 -10.26 15.91 -8.33
C ASP A 72 -10.21 15.63 -6.83
N TRP A 73 -10.01 16.66 -6.01
CA TRP A 73 -9.90 16.50 -4.55
C TRP A 73 -11.08 15.76 -3.91
N THR A 74 -12.27 15.84 -4.49
CA THR A 74 -13.44 15.10 -4.00
C THR A 74 -13.20 13.60 -4.05
N GLU A 75 -12.67 13.11 -5.17
CA GLU A 75 -12.29 11.71 -5.38
C GLU A 75 -10.99 11.38 -4.62
N GLY A 76 -10.01 12.28 -4.61
CA GLY A 76 -8.80 12.14 -3.78
C GLY A 76 -9.12 11.82 -2.32
N ALA A 77 -10.08 12.54 -1.72
CA ALA A 77 -10.55 12.28 -0.37
C ALA A 77 -11.38 10.98 -0.22
N LEU A 78 -12.03 10.49 -1.28
CA LEU A 78 -12.63 9.16 -1.28
C LEU A 78 -11.55 8.07 -1.28
N TRP A 79 -10.52 8.25 -2.10
CA TRP A 79 -9.43 7.29 -2.24
C TRP A 79 -8.69 7.07 -0.94
N THR A 80 -8.50 8.11 -0.11
CA THR A 80 -7.92 7.93 1.24
C THR A 80 -8.74 7.00 2.13
N GLY A 81 -10.07 7.12 2.13
CA GLY A 81 -10.96 6.21 2.85
C GLY A 81 -10.98 4.81 2.27
N MET A 82 -10.96 4.68 0.94
CA MET A 82 -10.90 3.38 0.27
C MET A 82 -9.56 2.67 0.54
N MET A 83 -8.44 3.39 0.57
CA MET A 83 -7.13 2.85 0.98
C MET A 83 -7.18 2.29 2.40
N ALA A 84 -7.72 3.06 3.34
CA ALA A 84 -7.93 2.59 4.72
C ALA A 84 -8.85 1.35 4.77
N HIS A 85 -9.86 1.29 3.90
CA HIS A 85 -10.75 0.13 3.81
C HIS A 85 -10.06 -1.13 3.24
N VAL A 86 -9.15 -0.99 2.27
CA VAL A 86 -8.27 -2.09 1.83
C VAL A 86 -7.45 -2.60 3.01
N GLN A 87 -6.83 -1.70 3.78
CA GLN A 87 -6.03 -2.04 4.96
C GLN A 87 -6.85 -2.73 6.07
N THR A 88 -8.16 -2.46 6.15
CA THR A 88 -9.06 -3.12 7.11
C THR A 88 -9.47 -4.51 6.66
N THR A 89 -9.77 -4.68 5.38
CA THR A 89 -10.45 -5.87 4.85
C THR A 89 -9.52 -6.89 4.22
N GLY A 90 -8.38 -6.46 3.66
CA GLY A 90 -7.53 -7.29 2.82
C GLY A 90 -8.19 -7.74 1.51
N GLU A 91 -9.36 -7.18 1.15
CA GLU A 91 -10.13 -7.62 -0.01
C GLU A 91 -9.59 -7.02 -1.32
N GLU A 92 -9.11 -7.90 -2.20
CA GLU A 92 -8.50 -7.57 -3.49
C GLU A 92 -9.41 -6.73 -4.41
N LYS A 93 -10.75 -6.81 -4.29
CA LYS A 93 -11.67 -6.05 -5.15
C LYS A 93 -11.51 -4.52 -4.98
N TYR A 94 -11.29 -4.07 -3.74
CA TYR A 94 -11.13 -2.65 -3.45
C TYR A 94 -9.75 -2.16 -3.90
N HIS A 95 -8.72 -2.96 -3.66
CA HIS A 95 -7.37 -2.68 -4.15
C HIS A 95 -7.34 -2.57 -5.68
N ARG A 96 -8.01 -3.48 -6.40
CA ARG A 96 -8.10 -3.42 -7.87
C ARG A 96 -8.83 -2.19 -8.38
N ALA A 97 -9.90 -1.76 -7.71
CA ALA A 97 -10.60 -0.53 -8.08
C ALA A 97 -9.65 0.69 -7.97
N LEU A 98 -8.90 0.78 -6.88
CA LEU A 98 -7.91 1.84 -6.65
C LEU A 98 -6.71 1.78 -7.61
N LEU A 99 -6.23 0.58 -7.95
CA LEU A 99 -5.17 0.41 -8.94
C LEU A 99 -5.64 0.87 -10.31
N LYS A 100 -6.85 0.49 -10.72
CA LYS A 100 -7.44 0.92 -11.98
C LYS A 100 -7.53 2.44 -12.08
N VAL A 101 -7.95 3.13 -11.02
CA VAL A 101 -7.99 4.61 -10.99
C VAL A 101 -6.61 5.19 -11.27
N SER A 102 -5.57 4.69 -10.58
CA SER A 102 -4.21 5.21 -10.78
C SER A 102 -3.66 4.90 -12.18
N GLU A 103 -3.98 3.73 -12.73
CA GLU A 103 -3.59 3.34 -14.10
C GLU A 103 -4.30 4.20 -15.16
N ASP A 104 -5.61 4.46 -14.99
CA ASP A 104 -6.39 5.29 -15.91
C ASP A 104 -5.91 6.76 -15.89
N LEU A 105 -5.39 7.24 -14.76
CA LEU A 105 -4.77 8.56 -14.59
C LEU A 105 -3.30 8.60 -15.01
N ASP A 106 -2.68 7.48 -15.38
CA ASP A 106 -1.24 7.36 -15.61
C ASP A 106 -0.41 7.95 -14.45
N TYR A 107 -0.90 7.80 -13.22
CA TYR A 107 -0.33 8.30 -11.97
C TYR A 107 -0.08 9.83 -11.94
N GLN A 108 -0.77 10.58 -12.81
CA GLN A 108 -0.72 12.04 -12.87
C GLN A 108 -1.57 12.68 -11.78
N LEU A 109 -1.08 13.78 -11.23
CA LEU A 109 -1.89 14.69 -10.42
C LEU A 109 -2.91 15.44 -11.29
N GLY A 110 -3.73 16.27 -10.66
CA GLY A 110 -4.62 17.18 -11.40
C GLY A 110 -3.85 18.22 -12.23
N PRO A 111 -4.51 18.86 -13.21
CA PRO A 111 -3.86 19.71 -14.21
C PRO A 111 -3.29 21.04 -13.65
N ARG A 112 -3.72 21.49 -12.46
CA ARG A 112 -3.29 22.74 -11.84
C ARG A 112 -2.15 22.45 -10.88
N ILE A 113 -0.93 22.55 -11.39
CA ILE A 113 0.31 22.18 -10.69
C ILE A 113 0.46 22.86 -9.31
N ASP A 114 0.01 24.10 -9.17
CA ASP A 114 0.15 24.89 -7.94
C ASP A 114 -1.08 24.83 -7.02
N PHE A 115 -2.11 24.06 -7.37
CA PHE A 115 -3.36 24.04 -6.64
C PHE A 115 -3.47 22.80 -5.75
N ALA A 116 -3.52 23.00 -4.43
CA ALA A 116 -3.46 21.91 -3.45
C ALA A 116 -4.51 20.81 -3.66
N ASP A 117 -5.74 21.15 -4.11
CA ASP A 117 -6.79 20.17 -4.41
C ASP A 117 -6.33 19.13 -5.43
N ASP A 118 -5.57 19.55 -6.44
CA ASP A 118 -5.08 18.67 -7.53
C ASP A 118 -3.93 17.77 -7.04
N HIS A 119 -3.38 18.01 -5.85
CA HIS A 119 -2.34 17.19 -5.23
C HIS A 119 -2.91 16.02 -4.43
N CYS A 120 -4.20 16.06 -4.07
CA CYS A 120 -4.81 15.10 -3.15
C CYS A 120 -4.74 13.65 -3.66
N VAL A 121 -4.97 13.45 -4.97
CA VAL A 121 -4.86 12.13 -5.62
C VAL A 121 -3.45 11.53 -5.53
N GLY A 122 -2.42 12.35 -5.30
CA GLY A 122 -1.05 11.90 -5.10
C GLY A 122 -0.90 10.94 -3.91
N GLN A 123 -1.75 11.06 -2.88
CA GLN A 123 -1.79 10.09 -1.76
C GLN A 123 -2.08 8.67 -2.26
N LEU A 124 -2.98 8.51 -3.24
CA LEU A 124 -3.30 7.21 -3.84
C LEU A 124 -2.13 6.65 -4.64
N HIS A 125 -1.50 7.48 -5.49
CA HIS A 125 -0.38 7.03 -6.31
C HIS A 125 0.82 6.60 -5.46
N LEU A 126 1.13 7.37 -4.41
CA LEU A 126 2.23 7.08 -3.50
C LEU A 126 1.93 5.87 -2.60
N TRP A 127 0.68 5.63 -2.24
CA TRP A 127 0.29 4.40 -1.54
C TRP A 127 0.56 3.16 -2.40
N HIS A 128 0.24 3.19 -3.69
CA HIS A 128 0.62 2.13 -4.63
C HIS A 128 2.14 2.00 -4.76
N TYR A 129 2.87 3.10 -4.86
CA TYR A 129 4.34 3.07 -4.94
C TYR A 129 4.99 2.45 -3.70
N LEU A 130 4.57 2.83 -2.50
CA LEU A 130 5.11 2.29 -1.25
C LEU A 130 4.91 0.77 -1.17
N ARG A 131 3.84 0.25 -1.78
CA ARG A 131 3.52 -1.18 -1.86
C ARG A 131 4.28 -1.92 -2.97
N ASP A 132 4.33 -1.33 -4.16
CA ASP A 132 4.71 -2.04 -5.38
C ASP A 132 6.11 -1.64 -5.89
N GLU A 133 6.65 -0.50 -5.48
CA GLU A 133 7.94 0.07 -5.92
C GLU A 133 8.10 0.20 -7.43
N LEU A 134 7.01 0.40 -8.17
CA LEU A 134 7.10 0.61 -9.62
C LEU A 134 7.42 2.08 -9.91
N PRO A 135 8.52 2.40 -10.62
CA PRO A 135 8.90 3.79 -10.91
C PRO A 135 7.77 4.64 -11.50
N LYS A 136 6.96 4.05 -12.40
CA LYS A 136 5.79 4.74 -13.01
C LYS A 136 4.78 5.28 -11.99
N GLN A 137 4.70 4.69 -10.79
CA GLN A 137 3.73 5.06 -9.76
C GLN A 137 4.12 6.35 -9.01
N ILE A 138 5.42 6.66 -8.95
CA ILE A 138 5.94 7.83 -8.23
C ILE A 138 6.38 8.95 -9.17
N GLU A 139 6.96 8.61 -10.33
CA GLU A 139 7.65 9.57 -11.22
C GLU A 139 6.81 10.82 -11.56
N PRO A 140 5.54 10.72 -11.98
CA PRO A 140 4.76 11.91 -12.36
C PRO A 140 4.42 12.79 -11.16
N THR A 141 4.04 12.16 -10.04
CA THR A 141 3.71 12.86 -8.79
C THR A 141 4.94 13.57 -8.22
N GLN A 142 6.08 12.88 -8.14
CA GLN A 142 7.32 13.44 -7.62
C GLN A 142 7.80 14.62 -8.46
N LYS A 143 7.76 14.51 -9.80
CA LYS A 143 8.18 15.59 -10.69
C LYS A 143 7.38 16.88 -10.49
N LEU A 144 6.07 16.78 -10.27
CA LEU A 144 5.23 17.96 -10.01
C LEU A 144 5.47 18.53 -8.61
N MET A 145 5.65 17.66 -7.61
CA MET A 145 5.94 18.09 -6.25
C MET A 145 7.35 18.69 -6.09
N ASP A 146 8.33 18.27 -6.91
CA ASP A 146 9.62 18.94 -7.02
C ASP A 146 9.45 20.41 -7.43
N LEU A 147 8.61 20.69 -8.45
CA LEU A 147 8.32 22.06 -8.87
C LEU A 147 7.65 22.88 -7.78
N TRP A 148 6.75 22.26 -7.00
CA TRP A 148 6.10 22.90 -5.85
C TRP A 148 7.09 23.22 -4.72
N VAL A 149 8.00 22.30 -4.40
CA VAL A 149 8.99 22.50 -3.34
C VAL A 149 10.04 23.54 -3.74
N ASP A 150 10.44 23.58 -5.02
CA ASP A 150 11.52 24.44 -5.50
C ASP A 150 11.09 25.90 -5.73
N ARG A 151 9.79 26.19 -5.82
CA ARG A 151 9.30 27.56 -6.02
C ARG A 151 9.24 28.36 -4.70
N PRO A 152 9.37 29.70 -4.76
CA PRO A 152 9.10 30.55 -3.59
C PRO A 152 7.64 30.45 -3.16
N HIS A 153 7.42 30.48 -1.84
CA HIS A 153 6.09 30.55 -1.20
C HIS A 153 6.02 31.80 -0.32
N ASP A 154 6.23 32.97 -0.91
CA ASP A 154 6.36 34.26 -0.23
C ASP A 154 5.12 35.17 -0.36
N GLU A 155 4.05 34.71 -1.02
CA GLU A 155 2.80 35.48 -1.12
C GLU A 155 2.05 35.52 0.22
N GLU A 156 1.41 36.67 0.51
CA GLU A 156 0.50 36.79 1.65
C GLU A 156 -0.76 35.95 1.44
N LEU A 157 -1.26 35.31 2.51
CA LEU A 157 -2.38 34.37 2.41
C LEU A 157 -3.78 35.02 2.36
N GLN A 158 -3.86 36.34 2.20
CA GLN A 158 -5.15 37.02 2.06
C GLN A 158 -5.91 36.50 0.84
N TRP A 159 -7.20 36.19 0.98
CA TRP A 159 -8.05 35.65 -0.09
C TRP A 159 -8.35 36.69 -1.20
N GLU A 160 -7.30 37.10 -1.89
CA GLU A 160 -7.28 38.09 -2.96
C GLU A 160 -6.44 37.53 -4.12
N ASN A 161 -6.58 38.10 -5.32
CA ASN A 161 -5.74 37.78 -6.48
C ASN A 161 -5.61 36.26 -6.78
N HIS A 162 -6.65 35.49 -6.46
CA HIS A 162 -6.68 34.04 -6.56
C HIS A 162 -5.49 33.36 -5.87
N VAL A 163 -5.04 33.86 -4.72
CA VAL A 163 -3.86 33.32 -4.02
C VAL A 163 -3.98 31.83 -3.71
N HIS A 164 -5.20 31.32 -3.50
CA HIS A 164 -5.46 29.88 -3.30
C HIS A 164 -5.02 29.00 -4.47
N MET A 165 -4.83 29.55 -5.66
CA MET A 165 -4.29 28.80 -6.81
C MET A 165 -2.76 28.64 -6.73
N ARG A 166 -2.12 29.21 -5.71
CA ARG A 166 -0.67 29.27 -5.55
C ARG A 166 -0.26 28.95 -4.11
N GLU A 167 -1.01 29.31 -3.09
CA GLU A 167 -0.63 29.13 -1.69
C GLU A 167 -1.72 28.37 -0.92
N TRP A 168 -1.37 27.80 0.22
CA TRP A 168 -2.30 27.17 1.17
C TRP A 168 -3.12 28.21 1.97
N ALA A 169 -3.86 29.04 1.26
CA ALA A 169 -4.62 30.18 1.80
C ALA A 169 -6.04 29.82 2.29
N TRP A 170 -6.42 28.54 2.28
CA TRP A 170 -7.66 28.04 2.89
C TRP A 170 -7.38 26.78 3.71
N CYS A 171 -8.16 26.56 4.76
CA CYS A 171 -7.86 25.49 5.71
C CYS A 171 -7.97 24.08 5.09
N ASP A 172 -8.84 23.88 4.09
CA ASP A 172 -9.00 22.57 3.44
C ASP A 172 -7.70 22.11 2.74
N SER A 173 -6.86 23.03 2.26
CA SER A 173 -5.60 22.68 1.59
C SER A 173 -4.67 21.85 2.48
N LEU A 174 -4.83 21.96 3.81
CA LEU A 174 -4.06 21.21 4.81
C LEU A 174 -4.39 19.71 4.84
N TYR A 175 -5.48 19.29 4.20
CA TYR A 175 -5.75 17.87 3.93
C TYR A 175 -5.23 17.44 2.55
N MET A 176 -5.27 18.35 1.57
CA MET A 176 -5.09 18.00 0.16
C MET A 176 -3.62 17.76 -0.19
N ALA A 177 -2.74 18.72 0.12
CA ALA A 177 -1.35 18.71 -0.33
C ALA A 177 -0.33 18.19 0.69
N PRO A 178 -0.37 18.57 1.98
CA PRO A 178 0.69 18.19 2.92
C PRO A 178 0.89 16.68 3.07
N PRO A 179 -0.16 15.84 3.14
CA PRO A 179 0.02 14.40 3.18
C PRO A 179 0.72 13.82 1.96
N THR A 180 0.46 14.34 0.75
CA THR A 180 1.13 13.91 -0.48
C THR A 180 2.64 14.13 -0.37
N LEU A 181 3.08 15.31 0.08
CA LEU A 181 4.50 15.61 0.29
C LEU A 181 5.12 14.73 1.40
N ALA A 182 4.41 14.50 2.49
CA ALA A 182 4.87 13.62 3.57
C ALA A 182 5.03 12.15 3.10
N MET A 183 4.15 11.68 2.23
CA MET A 183 4.26 10.35 1.60
C MET A 183 5.42 10.27 0.61
N ILE A 184 5.75 11.34 -0.11
CA ILE A 184 6.98 11.38 -0.93
C ILE A 184 8.20 11.27 -0.05
N TYR A 185 8.26 11.99 1.08
CA TYR A 185 9.34 11.83 2.06
C TYR A 185 9.47 10.36 2.52
N ALA A 186 8.37 9.68 2.86
CA ALA A 186 8.40 8.27 3.23
C ALA A 186 8.95 7.38 2.08
N ALA A 187 8.60 7.69 0.83
CA ALA A 187 9.03 6.96 -0.36
C ALA A 187 10.50 7.20 -0.74
N THR A 188 11.01 8.43 -0.61
CA THR A 188 12.31 8.86 -1.17
C THR A 188 13.37 9.17 -0.11
N GLY A 189 12.95 9.44 1.13
CA GLY A 189 13.83 9.85 2.24
C GLY A 189 14.36 11.28 2.08
N GLU A 190 13.89 12.05 1.10
CA GLU A 190 14.37 13.41 0.83
C GLU A 190 13.71 14.42 1.78
N ALA A 191 14.50 14.99 2.69
CA ALA A 191 14.01 15.88 3.75
C ALA A 191 13.25 17.12 3.25
N LYS A 192 13.60 17.63 2.06
CA LYS A 192 13.00 18.84 1.45
C LYS A 192 11.47 18.81 1.40
N TYR A 193 10.86 17.64 1.21
CA TYR A 193 9.40 17.51 1.16
C TYR A 193 8.76 17.74 2.53
N LEU A 194 9.35 17.16 3.58
CA LEU A 194 8.83 17.33 4.94
C LEU A 194 9.17 18.71 5.52
N GLU A 195 10.31 19.28 5.14
CA GLU A 195 10.67 20.67 5.44
C GLU A 195 9.67 21.66 4.83
N ASN A 196 9.28 21.46 3.56
CA ASN A 196 8.26 22.26 2.90
C ASN A 196 6.88 22.10 3.55
N VAL A 197 6.49 20.87 3.93
CA VAL A 197 5.28 20.64 4.74
C VAL A 197 5.33 21.46 6.02
N ASP A 198 6.46 21.44 6.74
CA ASP A 198 6.59 22.14 8.02
C ASP A 198 6.47 23.65 7.87
N GLU A 199 7.20 24.24 6.93
CA GLU A 199 7.14 25.66 6.65
C GLU A 199 5.71 26.13 6.30
N LEU A 200 5.09 25.46 5.33
CA LEU A 200 3.80 25.91 4.78
C LEU A 200 2.62 25.55 5.69
N TRP A 201 2.70 24.46 6.46
CA TRP A 201 1.70 24.16 7.48
C TRP A 201 1.63 25.28 8.52
N TRP A 202 2.79 25.73 9.02
CA TRP A 202 2.83 26.78 10.03
C TRP A 202 2.52 28.16 9.44
N LYS A 203 2.92 28.46 8.21
CA LYS A 203 2.47 29.67 7.48
C LYS A 203 0.94 29.77 7.44
N SER A 204 0.28 28.67 7.09
CA SER A 204 -1.19 28.59 6.98
C SER A 204 -1.86 28.60 8.36
N SER A 205 -1.30 27.85 9.31
CA SER A 205 -1.81 27.78 10.69
C SER A 205 -1.71 29.12 11.41
N ASP A 206 -0.59 29.81 11.32
CA ASP A 206 -0.40 31.12 11.97
C ASP A 206 -1.37 32.17 11.42
N PHE A 207 -1.84 31.99 10.17
CA PHE A 207 -2.80 32.88 9.52
C PHE A 207 -4.26 32.51 9.79
N LEU A 208 -4.63 31.23 9.74
CA LEU A 208 -6.03 30.76 9.75
C LEU A 208 -6.50 30.14 11.07
N TYR A 209 -5.60 29.80 12.00
CA TYR A 209 -5.96 29.19 13.28
C TYR A 209 -6.28 30.24 14.34
N ASP A 210 -7.52 30.26 14.82
CA ASP A 210 -7.95 31.12 15.92
C ASP A 210 -7.49 30.52 17.25
N LYS A 211 -6.47 31.12 17.87
CA LYS A 211 -5.87 30.64 19.13
C LYS A 211 -6.83 30.72 20.33
N GLU A 212 -7.91 31.50 20.23
CA GLU A 212 -8.94 31.59 21.28
C GLU A 212 -9.97 30.47 21.15
N SER A 213 -10.47 30.22 19.94
CA SER A 213 -11.48 29.19 19.70
C SER A 213 -10.89 27.80 19.52
N HIS A 214 -9.60 27.69 19.20
CA HIS A 214 -8.94 26.45 18.77
C HIS A 214 -9.58 25.83 17.52
N LEU A 215 -9.99 26.68 16.57
CA LEU A 215 -10.62 26.32 15.31
C LEU A 215 -10.00 27.11 14.15
N PHE A 216 -10.17 26.59 12.94
CA PHE A 216 -9.69 27.20 11.71
C PHE A 216 -10.81 27.95 10.99
N TRP A 217 -10.57 29.21 10.65
CA TRP A 217 -11.34 29.90 9.62
C TRP A 217 -11.09 29.22 8.27
N ARG A 218 -12.11 29.22 7.41
CA ARG A 218 -11.97 28.63 6.07
C ARG A 218 -10.93 29.38 5.24
N ASP A 219 -10.97 30.71 5.27
CA ASP A 219 -10.04 31.62 4.61
C ASP A 219 -10.18 33.02 5.25
N SER A 220 -9.38 34.00 4.81
CA SER A 220 -9.39 35.33 5.42
C SER A 220 -10.68 36.14 5.27
N LYS A 221 -11.58 35.79 4.34
CA LYS A 221 -12.92 36.42 4.22
C LYS A 221 -13.76 36.22 5.47
N TYR A 222 -13.42 35.26 6.34
CA TYR A 222 -14.18 34.89 7.53
C TYR A 222 -13.65 35.53 8.83
N PHE A 223 -12.52 36.24 8.80
CA PHE A 223 -11.96 36.87 10.01
C PHE A 223 -12.90 37.88 10.68
N THR A 224 -13.75 38.52 9.90
CA THR A 224 -14.69 39.55 10.37
C THR A 224 -16.16 39.15 10.20
N ARG A 225 -16.43 37.90 9.80
CA ARG A 225 -17.80 37.42 9.63
C ARG A 225 -18.28 36.75 10.90
N GLU A 226 -19.56 36.97 11.17
CA GLU A 226 -20.28 36.39 12.31
C GLU A 226 -21.45 35.54 11.80
N GLU A 227 -21.77 34.49 12.54
CA GLU A 227 -22.99 33.71 12.40
C GLU A 227 -24.22 34.51 12.87
N ALA A 228 -25.43 33.98 12.70
CA ALA A 228 -26.65 34.70 13.08
C ALA A 228 -26.75 34.98 14.59
N ASN A 229 -26.06 34.18 15.41
CA ASN A 229 -25.99 34.34 16.86
C ASN A 229 -24.84 35.25 17.33
N GLY A 230 -24.06 35.85 16.42
CA GLY A 230 -22.92 36.72 16.73
C GLY A 230 -21.59 35.99 16.99
N GLU A 231 -21.56 34.65 16.91
CA GLU A 231 -20.32 33.88 17.05
C GLU A 231 -19.47 33.92 15.77
N LYS A 232 -18.18 33.61 15.89
CA LYS A 232 -17.26 33.47 14.74
C LYS A 232 -17.72 32.34 13.81
N VAL A 233 -17.61 32.54 12.49
CA VAL A 233 -17.97 31.52 11.49
C VAL A 233 -16.89 30.44 11.38
N PHE A 234 -17.17 29.26 11.96
CA PHE A 234 -16.32 28.07 11.81
C PHE A 234 -17.10 26.92 11.17
N TRP A 235 -16.65 26.52 9.99
CA TRP A 235 -17.28 25.46 9.22
C TRP A 235 -16.80 24.08 9.67
N SER A 236 -17.74 23.17 9.90
CA SER A 236 -17.46 21.82 10.40
C SER A 236 -16.56 21.03 9.46
N ARG A 237 -16.88 20.92 8.16
CA ARG A 237 -16.03 20.17 7.23
C ARG A 237 -14.65 20.81 7.03
N GLY A 238 -14.54 22.14 7.03
CA GLY A 238 -13.25 22.84 6.96
C GLY A 238 -12.32 22.46 8.12
N ASN A 239 -12.86 22.45 9.33
CA ASN A 239 -12.11 21.97 10.51
C ASN A 239 -11.87 20.46 10.46
N GLY A 240 -12.80 19.69 9.87
CA GLY A 240 -12.63 18.26 9.61
C GLY A 240 -11.44 17.96 8.71
N TRP A 241 -11.25 18.76 7.66
CA TRP A 241 -10.09 18.65 6.77
C TRP A 241 -8.78 18.84 7.51
N VAL A 242 -8.65 19.92 8.28
CA VAL A 242 -7.41 20.16 9.04
C VAL A 242 -7.18 19.07 10.07
N PHE A 243 -8.23 18.66 10.79
CA PHE A 243 -8.12 17.64 11.84
C PHE A 243 -7.71 16.27 11.29
N ALA A 244 -8.26 15.86 10.15
CA ALA A 244 -7.85 14.63 9.47
C ALA A 244 -6.49 14.78 8.76
N GLY A 245 -6.18 15.98 8.24
CA GLY A 245 -4.89 16.30 7.61
C GLY A 245 -3.73 16.20 8.60
N LEU A 246 -3.94 16.65 9.84
CA LEU A 246 -3.01 16.42 10.96
C LEU A 246 -2.72 14.94 11.16
N CYS A 247 -3.75 14.08 11.15
CA CYS A 247 -3.55 12.63 11.27
C CYS A 247 -2.70 12.09 10.11
N HIS A 248 -3.03 12.45 8.87
CA HIS A 248 -2.33 11.96 7.68
C HIS A 248 -0.86 12.43 7.63
N VAL A 249 -0.57 13.69 7.95
CA VAL A 249 0.82 14.18 8.05
C VAL A 249 1.57 13.43 9.15
N LEU A 250 0.96 13.28 10.33
CA LEU A 250 1.57 12.57 11.46
C LEU A 250 1.79 11.07 11.20
N GLN A 251 1.09 10.48 10.23
CA GLN A 251 1.27 9.08 9.80
C GLN A 251 2.51 8.85 8.93
N HIS A 252 3.13 9.92 8.42
CA HIS A 252 4.33 9.86 7.58
C HIS A 252 5.47 10.76 8.10
N MET A 253 5.26 11.45 9.24
CA MET A 253 6.28 12.23 9.93
C MET A 253 7.05 11.37 10.94
N PRO A 254 8.40 11.36 10.93
CA PRO A 254 9.21 10.64 11.91
C PRO A 254 8.85 10.99 13.35
N ALA A 255 8.85 10.00 14.23
CA ALA A 255 8.47 10.19 15.64
C ALA A 255 9.36 11.20 16.39
N ASP A 256 10.61 11.35 15.95
CA ASP A 256 11.63 12.26 16.47
C ASP A 256 11.76 13.56 15.66
N HIS A 257 10.86 13.82 14.71
CA HIS A 257 10.89 15.07 13.94
C HIS A 257 10.78 16.29 14.88
N PRO A 258 11.65 17.32 14.77
CA PRO A 258 11.77 18.39 15.77
C PRO A 258 10.48 19.16 16.06
N THR A 259 9.63 19.35 15.05
CA THR A 259 8.38 20.11 15.17
C THR A 259 7.15 19.23 15.40
N ARG A 260 7.28 17.90 15.39
CA ARG A 260 6.15 16.98 15.65
C ARG A 260 5.37 17.30 16.93
N PRO A 261 6.00 17.71 18.06
CA PRO A 261 5.25 18.14 19.24
C PRO A 261 4.28 19.30 18.98
N LYS A 262 4.58 20.22 18.06
CA LYS A 262 3.70 21.36 17.72
C LYS A 262 2.43 20.87 17.00
N TYR A 263 2.55 19.94 16.05
CA TYR A 263 1.40 19.30 15.39
C TYR A 263 0.52 18.56 16.39
N LEU A 264 1.12 17.77 17.29
CA LEU A 264 0.39 17.05 18.32
C LEU A 264 -0.34 18.01 19.27
N GLN A 265 0.25 19.17 19.58
CA GLN A 265 -0.39 20.18 20.40
C GLN A 265 -1.62 20.78 19.71
N GLN A 266 -1.49 21.23 18.46
CA GLN A 266 -2.61 21.74 17.67
C GLN A 266 -3.73 20.69 17.52
N PHE A 267 -3.36 19.44 17.25
CA PHE A 267 -4.31 18.33 17.21
C PHE A 267 -5.08 18.16 18.52
N LYS A 268 -4.39 18.21 19.68
CA LYS A 268 -5.04 18.09 21.01
C LYS A 268 -5.97 19.25 21.32
N GLU A 269 -5.56 20.48 20.98
CA GLU A 269 -6.38 21.68 21.18
C GLU A 269 -7.68 21.62 20.35
N MET A 270 -7.54 21.33 19.06
CA MET A 270 -8.69 21.12 18.17
C MET A 270 -9.56 19.97 18.69
N ALA A 271 -8.98 18.85 19.10
CA ALA A 271 -9.74 17.71 19.60
C ALA A 271 -10.58 18.08 20.83
N ALA A 272 -9.99 18.80 21.79
CA ALA A 272 -10.70 19.24 22.98
C ALA A 272 -11.88 20.17 22.64
N LYS A 273 -11.66 21.14 21.75
CA LYS A 273 -12.72 22.06 21.30
C LYS A 273 -13.82 21.31 20.55
N LEU A 274 -13.47 20.50 19.57
CA LEU A 274 -14.43 19.73 18.77
C LEU A 274 -15.27 18.83 19.67
N LYS A 275 -14.67 18.17 20.67
CA LYS A 275 -15.42 17.38 21.65
C LYS A 275 -16.46 18.22 22.40
N SER A 276 -16.12 19.45 22.81
CA SER A 276 -17.05 20.33 23.52
C SER A 276 -18.22 20.81 22.67
N LEU A 277 -18.08 20.75 21.33
CA LEU A 277 -19.09 21.19 20.37
C LEU A 277 -19.97 20.05 19.84
N GLN A 278 -19.72 18.80 20.26
CA GLN A 278 -20.54 17.67 19.82
C GLN A 278 -21.96 17.80 20.36
N LEU A 279 -22.95 17.63 19.48
CA LEU A 279 -24.34 17.64 19.86
C LEU A 279 -24.75 16.31 20.51
N GLU A 280 -25.88 16.33 21.22
CA GLU A 280 -26.40 15.15 21.94
C GLU A 280 -26.66 13.96 20.99
N ASP A 281 -27.08 14.25 19.76
CA ASP A 281 -27.32 13.24 18.73
C ASP A 281 -26.06 12.61 18.11
N GLY A 282 -24.88 13.06 18.57
CA GLY A 282 -23.57 12.59 18.16
C GLY A 282 -22.96 13.30 16.94
N SER A 283 -23.71 14.16 16.25
CA SER A 283 -23.22 14.91 15.09
C SER A 283 -22.52 16.21 15.46
N TRP A 284 -21.80 16.73 14.46
CA TRP A 284 -21.50 18.15 14.34
C TRP A 284 -22.28 18.67 13.13
N HIS A 285 -22.95 19.81 13.32
CA HIS A 285 -23.68 20.47 12.25
C HIS A 285 -22.75 21.35 11.42
N ALA A 286 -23.23 21.84 10.28
CA ALA A 286 -22.40 22.57 9.33
C ALA A 286 -21.71 23.81 9.93
N ALA A 287 -22.40 24.56 10.79
CA ALA A 287 -21.84 25.67 11.58
C ALA A 287 -21.51 25.19 13.00
N LEU A 288 -20.23 25.23 13.37
CA LEU A 288 -19.75 24.66 14.63
C LEU A 288 -20.20 25.45 15.87
N LEU A 289 -20.31 26.77 15.75
CA LEU A 289 -20.71 27.66 16.84
C LEU A 289 -22.17 28.17 16.72
N ASP A 290 -22.86 27.83 15.63
CA ASP A 290 -24.29 28.14 15.44
C ASP A 290 -25.05 26.94 14.84
N PRO A 291 -25.12 25.81 15.57
CA PRO A 291 -25.80 24.61 15.09
C PRO A 291 -27.31 24.79 14.92
N GLU A 292 -27.91 25.82 15.52
CA GLU A 292 -29.34 26.13 15.43
C GLU A 292 -29.71 26.71 14.07
N SER A 293 -28.84 27.53 13.46
CA SER A 293 -29.03 28.04 12.09
C SER A 293 -28.98 26.94 11.02
N PHE A 294 -28.31 25.82 11.32
CA PHE A 294 -28.20 24.65 10.45
C PHE A 294 -28.53 23.36 11.21
N PRO A 295 -29.81 23.14 11.61
CA PRO A 295 -30.19 22.16 12.63
C PRO A 295 -30.25 20.71 12.12
N VAL A 296 -29.56 20.41 11.02
CA VAL A 296 -29.52 19.09 10.40
C VAL A 296 -28.13 18.48 10.58
N PRO A 297 -28.04 17.16 10.82
CA PRO A 297 -26.74 16.50 10.89
C PRO A 297 -25.95 16.70 9.60
N GLU A 298 -24.64 16.78 9.76
CA GLU A 298 -23.70 16.82 8.66
C GLU A 298 -22.70 15.67 8.80
N SER A 299 -22.75 14.71 7.88
CA SER A 299 -22.00 13.46 7.96
C SER A 299 -20.51 13.66 7.71
N SER A 300 -20.08 14.55 6.81
CA SER A 300 -18.65 14.63 6.43
C SER A 300 -17.75 15.14 7.55
N GLY A 301 -18.08 16.28 8.17
CA GLY A 301 -17.36 16.79 9.33
C GLY A 301 -17.43 15.81 10.51
N THR A 302 -18.61 15.25 10.78
CA THR A 302 -18.78 14.20 11.81
C THR A 302 -17.87 12.99 11.55
N ALA A 303 -17.69 12.57 10.30
CA ALA A 303 -16.80 11.47 9.93
C ALA A 303 -15.34 11.80 10.21
N PHE A 304 -14.85 12.97 9.79
CA PHE A 304 -13.47 13.38 10.03
C PHE A 304 -13.14 13.57 11.51
N PHE A 305 -14.07 14.11 12.31
CA PHE A 305 -13.88 14.23 13.75
C PHE A 305 -13.88 12.86 14.44
N THR A 306 -14.79 11.97 14.04
CA THR A 306 -14.83 10.59 14.55
C THR A 306 -13.54 9.86 14.22
N TYR A 307 -13.07 9.95 12.97
CA TYR A 307 -11.79 9.42 12.53
C TYR A 307 -10.63 9.97 13.39
N GLY A 308 -10.49 11.29 13.50
CA GLY A 308 -9.39 11.89 14.24
C GLY A 308 -9.43 11.53 15.73
N PHE A 309 -10.60 11.47 16.37
CA PHE A 309 -10.69 11.01 17.77
C PHE A 309 -10.22 9.56 17.92
N LEU A 310 -10.66 8.65 17.05
CA LEU A 310 -10.23 7.25 17.09
C LEU A 310 -8.74 7.09 16.79
N TRP A 311 -8.23 7.81 15.79
CA TRP A 311 -6.80 7.87 15.49
C TRP A 311 -6.00 8.37 16.69
N GLY A 312 -6.45 9.45 17.33
CA GLY A 312 -5.79 10.01 18.51
C GLY A 312 -5.76 9.04 19.70
N ILE A 313 -6.84 8.28 19.91
CA ILE A 313 -6.90 7.22 20.93
C ILE A 313 -5.92 6.08 20.58
N ASN A 314 -6.00 5.56 19.36
CA ASN A 314 -5.20 4.41 18.92
C ASN A 314 -3.68 4.68 18.86
N ASN A 315 -3.29 5.96 18.81
CA ASN A 315 -1.90 6.40 18.81
C ASN A 315 -1.45 7.00 20.16
N GLY A 316 -2.26 6.87 21.21
CA GLY A 316 -1.92 7.35 22.56
C GLY A 316 -1.81 8.87 22.69
N VAL A 317 -2.36 9.62 21.73
CA VAL A 317 -2.36 11.09 21.71
C VAL A 317 -3.53 11.64 22.52
N LEU A 318 -4.68 10.97 22.50
CA LEU A 318 -5.89 11.32 23.25
C LEU A 318 -6.19 10.25 24.29
N ALA A 319 -6.61 10.67 25.48
CA ALA A 319 -7.02 9.75 26.54
C ALA A 319 -8.34 9.04 26.15
N GLU A 320 -8.32 7.70 26.15
CA GLU A 320 -9.47 6.89 25.73
C GLU A 320 -10.73 7.21 26.55
N ALA A 321 -10.61 7.28 27.88
CA ALA A 321 -11.72 7.56 28.78
C ALA A 321 -12.44 8.88 28.45
N ASP A 322 -11.68 9.87 27.95
CA ASP A 322 -12.18 11.22 27.72
C ASP A 322 -12.77 11.42 26.32
N PHE A 323 -12.33 10.64 25.32
CA PHE A 323 -12.67 10.85 23.91
C PHE A 323 -13.47 9.70 23.29
N LYS A 324 -13.35 8.47 23.80
CA LYS A 324 -14.10 7.31 23.29
C LYS A 324 -15.61 7.52 23.30
N PRO A 325 -16.24 8.08 24.37
CA PRO A 325 -17.68 8.31 24.35
C PRO A 325 -18.11 9.23 23.19
N ALA A 326 -17.33 10.26 22.89
CA ALA A 326 -17.61 11.19 21.79
C ALA A 326 -17.44 10.50 20.42
N ALA A 327 -16.34 9.75 20.24
CA ALA A 327 -16.10 8.97 19.03
C ALA A 327 -17.21 7.94 18.76
N ILE A 328 -17.66 7.21 19.79
CA ILE A 328 -18.73 6.21 19.63
C ILE A 328 -20.07 6.86 19.28
N ARG A 329 -20.42 8.01 19.87
CA ARG A 329 -21.63 8.75 19.45
C ARG A 329 -21.54 9.23 18.00
N GLY A 330 -20.38 9.72 17.58
CA GLY A 330 -20.12 10.09 16.18
C GLY A 330 -20.31 8.90 15.24
N TRP A 331 -19.70 7.75 15.55
CA TRP A 331 -19.89 6.49 14.82
C TRP A 331 -21.36 6.06 14.74
N GLN A 332 -22.08 6.07 15.87
CA GLN A 332 -23.49 5.71 15.91
C GLN A 332 -24.32 6.60 15.01
N ARG A 333 -24.05 7.92 15.02
CA ARG A 333 -24.73 8.87 14.15
C ARG A 333 -24.43 8.60 12.67
N LEU A 334 -23.17 8.35 12.32
CA LEU A 334 -22.77 8.02 10.95
C LEU A 334 -23.48 6.76 10.45
N VAL A 335 -23.52 5.69 11.24
CA VAL A 335 -24.22 4.44 10.87
C VAL A 335 -25.72 4.66 10.70
N ASN A 336 -26.35 5.48 11.54
CA ASN A 336 -27.77 5.83 11.41
C ASN A 336 -28.08 6.65 10.14
N ASN A 337 -27.07 7.31 9.56
CA ASN A 337 -27.19 8.05 8.31
C ASN A 337 -26.96 7.16 7.07
N VAL A 338 -26.65 5.87 7.24
CA VAL A 338 -26.48 4.92 6.13
C VAL A 338 -27.85 4.33 5.75
N HIS A 339 -28.20 4.50 4.48
CA HIS A 339 -29.41 3.95 3.87
C HIS A 339 -29.28 2.43 3.69
N ALA A 340 -30.39 1.70 3.60
CA ALA A 340 -30.38 0.24 3.49
C ALA A 340 -29.60 -0.34 2.29
N ASN A 341 -29.40 0.44 1.23
CA ASN A 341 -28.60 0.05 0.07
C ASN A 341 -27.09 0.37 0.21
N GLY A 342 -26.66 0.94 1.33
CA GLY A 342 -25.27 1.34 1.59
C GLY A 342 -24.97 2.82 1.34
N LYS A 343 -25.89 3.60 0.77
CA LYS A 343 -25.66 5.05 0.55
C LYS A 343 -25.47 5.79 1.87
N LEU A 344 -24.39 6.56 2.00
CA LEU A 344 -24.22 7.49 3.11
C LEU A 344 -24.98 8.80 2.84
N GLY A 345 -25.99 9.09 3.67
CA GLY A 345 -26.79 10.31 3.60
C GLY A 345 -26.23 11.46 4.43
N TYR A 346 -26.93 12.59 4.41
CA TYR A 346 -26.59 13.81 5.14
C TYR A 346 -25.17 14.35 4.88
N VAL A 347 -24.62 14.12 3.69
CA VAL A 347 -23.35 14.74 3.30
C VAL A 347 -23.64 16.07 2.64
N GLN A 348 -23.16 17.17 3.23
CA GLN A 348 -23.35 18.49 2.62
C GLN A 348 -22.66 18.52 1.24
N PRO A 349 -23.31 19.01 0.17
CA PRO A 349 -22.69 19.18 -1.14
C PRO A 349 -21.46 20.10 -1.11
N ILE A 350 -20.70 20.11 -2.21
CA ILE A 350 -19.51 20.96 -2.38
C ILE A 350 -19.83 22.43 -2.06
N GLY A 351 -18.96 23.07 -1.29
CA GLY A 351 -19.15 24.45 -0.83
C GLY A 351 -17.98 24.97 -0.03
N GLU A 352 -18.03 26.26 0.29
CA GLU A 352 -16.99 27.01 1.03
C GLU A 352 -17.51 27.56 2.37
N ASN A 353 -18.69 27.10 2.82
CA ASN A 353 -19.41 27.62 3.98
C ASN A 353 -20.52 26.64 4.47
N PRO A 354 -21.09 26.84 5.68
CA PRO A 354 -22.26 26.10 6.13
C PRO A 354 -23.47 26.25 5.18
N LYS A 355 -24.16 25.13 4.90
CA LYS A 355 -25.37 25.06 4.04
C LYS A 355 -26.34 24.02 4.60
N LYS A 356 -27.61 24.12 4.20
CA LYS A 356 -28.64 23.11 4.49
C LYS A 356 -28.29 21.77 3.81
N VAL A 357 -28.58 20.68 4.51
CA VAL A 357 -28.32 19.29 4.10
C VAL A 357 -29.61 18.48 4.20
N THR A 358 -29.76 17.49 3.34
CA THR A 358 -30.94 16.60 3.30
C THR A 358 -30.52 15.13 3.48
N TYR A 359 -31.49 14.29 3.85
CA TYR A 359 -31.32 12.85 4.05
C TYR A 359 -30.66 12.13 2.87
N ASP A 360 -31.03 12.52 1.64
CA ASP A 360 -30.58 11.86 0.40
C ASP A 360 -29.30 12.46 -0.19
N GLN A 361 -28.80 13.58 0.34
CA GLN A 361 -27.58 14.19 -0.16
C GLN A 361 -26.35 13.38 0.27
N THR A 362 -25.50 13.08 -0.71
CA THR A 362 -24.27 12.33 -0.54
C THR A 362 -23.14 13.01 -1.33
N ALA A 363 -21.90 12.77 -0.93
CA ALA A 363 -20.71 13.15 -1.68
C ALA A 363 -19.54 12.25 -1.26
N VAL A 364 -18.63 12.01 -2.21
CA VAL A 364 -17.53 11.04 -2.13
C VAL A 364 -16.57 11.28 -0.97
N TYR A 365 -16.25 12.54 -0.64
CA TYR A 365 -15.42 12.87 0.52
C TYR A 365 -16.06 12.48 1.87
N GLY A 366 -17.40 12.50 1.97
CA GLY A 366 -18.11 12.03 3.16
C GLY A 366 -17.98 10.51 3.32
N VAL A 367 -18.03 9.78 2.20
CA VAL A 367 -17.77 8.33 2.18
C VAL A 367 -16.32 8.04 2.57
N GLY A 368 -15.35 8.80 2.03
CA GLY A 368 -13.95 8.71 2.43
C GLY A 368 -13.75 8.86 3.95
N GLY A 369 -14.30 9.93 4.53
CA GLY A 369 -14.27 10.14 5.98
C GLY A 369 -14.97 9.04 6.79
N PHE A 370 -16.09 8.49 6.29
CA PHE A 370 -16.78 7.36 6.94
C PHE A 370 -15.89 6.11 6.99
N LEU A 371 -15.23 5.77 5.89
CA LEU A 371 -14.35 4.61 5.81
C LEU A 371 -13.10 4.78 6.68
N LEU A 372 -12.55 6.00 6.77
CA LEU A 372 -11.49 6.33 7.73
C LEU A 372 -11.92 6.10 9.18
N ALA A 373 -13.12 6.55 9.56
CA ALA A 373 -13.68 6.33 10.89
C ALA A 373 -13.92 4.84 11.19
N ALA A 374 -14.46 4.09 10.22
CA ALA A 374 -14.66 2.65 10.34
C ALA A 374 -13.33 1.90 10.51
N HIS A 375 -12.30 2.28 9.75
CA HIS A 375 -10.95 1.71 9.83
C HIS A 375 -10.36 1.88 11.23
N GLU A 376 -10.37 3.10 11.77
CA GLU A 376 -9.82 3.36 13.11
C GLU A 376 -10.66 2.72 14.23
N LEU A 377 -11.97 2.59 14.07
CA LEU A 377 -12.80 1.89 15.06
C LEU A 377 -12.53 0.37 15.05
N HIS A 378 -12.37 -0.23 13.87
CA HIS A 378 -12.00 -1.64 13.74
C HIS A 378 -10.61 -1.89 14.35
N LYS A 379 -9.64 -1.01 14.07
CA LYS A 379 -8.31 -1.05 14.67
C LYS A 379 -8.37 -0.93 16.20
N HIS A 380 -9.20 -0.04 16.73
CA HIS A 380 -9.40 0.12 18.16
C HIS A 380 -9.88 -1.17 18.84
N LEU A 381 -10.77 -1.94 18.21
CA LEU A 381 -11.22 -3.23 18.74
C LEU A 381 -10.07 -4.23 18.91
N ILE A 382 -9.14 -4.27 17.96
CA ILE A 382 -7.96 -5.15 18.03
C ILE A 382 -7.02 -4.68 19.14
N LEU A 383 -6.71 -3.37 19.18
CA LEU A 383 -5.78 -2.80 20.14
C LEU A 383 -6.28 -2.92 21.59
N SER A 384 -7.57 -2.68 21.81
CA SER A 384 -8.16 -2.69 23.16
C SER A 384 -8.36 -4.08 23.75
N SER A 385 -8.40 -5.13 22.92
CA SER A 385 -8.50 -6.52 23.40
C SER A 385 -7.14 -7.24 23.48
N ALA A 386 -6.14 -6.80 22.73
CA ALA A 386 -4.84 -7.44 22.66
C ALA A 386 -3.98 -7.16 23.88
N LYS A 387 -3.10 -8.10 24.21
CA LYS A 387 -1.87 -7.78 24.96
C LYS A 387 -0.84 -7.25 23.98
N LEU A 388 -0.17 -6.16 24.32
CA LEU A 388 0.81 -5.54 23.43
C LEU A 388 2.04 -5.04 24.19
N ALA A 389 3.15 -4.97 23.47
CA ALA A 389 4.39 -4.32 23.89
C ALA A 389 5.01 -3.60 22.70
N THR A 390 5.82 -2.59 22.96
CA THR A 390 6.58 -1.90 21.91
C THR A 390 7.96 -2.49 21.76
N PHE A 391 8.50 -2.45 20.54
CA PHE A 391 9.90 -2.73 20.24
C PHE A 391 10.37 -1.77 19.16
N THR A 392 11.67 -1.70 18.89
CA THR A 392 12.20 -0.83 17.82
C THR A 392 12.93 -1.63 16.75
N ALA A 393 12.89 -1.13 15.52
CA ALA A 393 13.77 -1.62 14.47
C ALA A 393 14.48 -0.44 13.78
N SER A 394 15.74 -0.65 13.40
CA SER A 394 16.58 0.39 12.85
C SER A 394 17.20 0.00 11.50
N ASN A 395 17.20 0.95 10.56
CA ASN A 395 17.91 0.87 9.30
C ASN A 395 19.33 1.44 9.49
N PRO A 396 20.38 0.61 9.62
CA PRO A 396 21.75 1.10 9.78
C PRO A 396 22.35 1.65 8.48
N GLY A 397 21.60 1.61 7.37
CA GLY A 397 22.03 2.03 6.06
C GLY A 397 21.72 3.50 5.74
N ARG A 398 22.31 3.96 4.63
CA ARG A 398 22.10 5.31 4.08
C ARG A 398 21.20 5.30 2.84
N GLN A 399 20.35 4.29 2.74
CA GLN A 399 19.46 4.07 1.61
C GLN A 399 18.08 3.74 2.15
N ASN A 400 17.05 4.18 1.43
CA ASN A 400 15.69 3.74 1.66
C ASN A 400 15.57 2.23 1.47
N ARG A 401 14.78 1.61 2.33
CA ARG A 401 14.38 0.22 2.24
C ARG A 401 12.86 0.17 2.25
N LEU A 402 12.28 -0.17 1.12
CA LEU A 402 10.85 -0.35 0.99
C LEU A 402 10.55 -1.84 0.96
N ASN A 403 9.42 -2.24 1.54
CA ASN A 403 8.95 -3.62 1.59
C ASN A 403 10.00 -4.61 2.15
N GLU A 404 10.85 -4.18 3.08
CA GLU A 404 11.90 -5.02 3.65
C GLU A 404 11.28 -6.03 4.62
N VAL A 405 11.59 -7.32 4.43
CA VAL A 405 11.23 -8.36 5.40
C VAL A 405 12.19 -8.30 6.59
N VAL A 406 11.67 -7.93 7.74
CA VAL A 406 12.37 -7.84 9.01
C VAL A 406 12.16 -9.13 9.81
N SER A 407 13.21 -9.56 10.50
CA SER A 407 13.22 -10.79 11.29
C SER A 407 13.43 -10.50 12.77
N MET A 408 12.52 -10.96 13.61
CA MET A 408 12.62 -10.98 15.07
C MET A 408 12.77 -12.42 15.58
N ASP A 409 13.63 -12.64 16.59
CA ASP A 409 13.72 -13.92 17.31
C ASP A 409 12.43 -14.19 18.10
N TRP A 410 11.85 -15.37 17.95
CA TRP A 410 10.59 -15.73 18.63
C TRP A 410 10.70 -15.77 20.16
N LYS A 411 11.87 -16.10 20.71
CA LYS A 411 12.12 -16.02 22.15
C LYS A 411 12.03 -14.58 22.65
N LYS A 412 12.46 -13.61 21.83
CA LYS A 412 12.26 -12.19 22.14
C LYS A 412 10.79 -11.81 22.08
N ALA A 413 10.07 -12.23 21.04
CA ALA A 413 8.64 -11.96 20.90
C ALA A 413 7.83 -12.47 22.12
N THR A 414 8.08 -13.70 22.54
CA THR A 414 7.41 -14.33 23.70
C THR A 414 7.81 -13.74 25.05
N ALA A 415 9.04 -13.22 25.17
CA ALA A 415 9.47 -12.47 26.34
C ALA A 415 8.81 -11.07 26.42
N LEU A 416 8.62 -10.41 25.28
CA LEU A 416 7.98 -9.08 25.19
C LEU A 416 6.47 -9.15 25.45
N VAL A 417 5.77 -10.12 24.87
CA VAL A 417 4.31 -10.21 24.94
C VAL A 417 3.87 -11.58 25.44
N SER A 418 3.39 -11.64 26.69
CA SER A 418 2.90 -12.88 27.29
C SER A 418 1.69 -13.46 26.53
N GLY A 419 1.72 -14.76 26.24
CA GLY A 419 0.62 -15.47 25.59
C GLY A 419 0.52 -15.26 24.08
N ILE A 420 1.56 -14.68 23.45
CA ILE A 420 1.69 -14.67 22.00
C ILE A 420 1.92 -16.09 21.48
N THR A 421 1.23 -16.45 20.40
CA THR A 421 1.32 -17.71 19.66
C THR A 421 1.44 -17.41 18.17
N PRO A 422 1.87 -18.38 17.34
CA PRO A 422 1.90 -18.20 15.89
C PRO A 422 0.57 -17.71 15.28
N GLU A 423 -0.56 -18.13 15.86
CA GLU A 423 -1.91 -17.87 15.34
C GLU A 423 -2.49 -16.52 15.77
N ASN A 424 -1.96 -15.91 16.84
CA ASN A 424 -2.47 -14.64 17.37
C ASN A 424 -1.46 -13.48 17.29
N ALA A 425 -0.27 -13.73 16.75
CA ALA A 425 0.76 -12.73 16.58
C ALA A 425 0.34 -11.68 15.53
N ALA A 426 0.53 -10.41 15.86
CA ALA A 426 0.43 -9.32 14.91
C ALA A 426 1.49 -8.26 15.20
N VAL A 427 1.89 -7.51 14.16
CA VAL A 427 2.77 -6.36 14.29
C VAL A 427 2.05 -5.14 13.72
N ARG A 428 2.12 -4.02 14.43
CA ARG A 428 1.61 -2.72 13.99
C ARG A 428 2.75 -1.72 13.92
N ASP A 429 2.84 -0.98 12.82
CA ASP A 429 3.70 0.20 12.72
C ASP A 429 3.06 1.37 13.46
N THR A 430 3.80 1.99 14.39
CA THR A 430 3.29 3.11 15.20
C THR A 430 3.28 4.46 14.47
N VAL A 431 4.00 4.58 13.35
CA VAL A 431 4.00 5.79 12.52
C VAL A 431 2.77 5.76 11.61
N THR A 432 2.70 4.83 10.67
CA THR A 432 1.54 4.71 9.74
C THR A 432 0.26 4.30 10.45
N GLY A 433 0.39 3.56 11.56
CA GLY A 433 -0.72 2.98 12.30
C GLY A 433 -1.30 1.72 11.66
N TYR A 434 -0.69 1.18 10.61
CA TYR A 434 -1.15 -0.03 9.90
C TYR A 434 -0.67 -1.31 10.57
N PHE A 435 -1.49 -2.37 10.46
CA PHE A 435 -1.06 -3.73 10.76
C PHE A 435 -0.25 -4.25 9.58
N LEU A 436 0.90 -4.83 9.87
CA LEU A 436 1.84 -5.32 8.88
C LEU A 436 1.57 -6.80 8.59
N PRO A 437 1.86 -7.28 7.37
CA PRO A 437 1.93 -8.71 7.13
C PRO A 437 2.92 -9.35 8.10
N VAL A 438 2.56 -10.52 8.64
CA VAL A 438 3.40 -11.28 9.57
C VAL A 438 3.48 -12.73 9.18
N GLN A 439 4.58 -13.38 9.54
CA GLN A 439 4.74 -14.83 9.39
C GLN A 439 5.61 -15.39 10.49
N VAL A 440 5.08 -16.35 11.26
CA VAL A 440 5.85 -17.06 12.28
C VAL A 440 6.47 -18.31 11.67
N LEU A 441 7.74 -18.57 11.97
CA LEU A 441 8.57 -19.58 11.34
C LEU A 441 9.12 -20.57 12.35
N ASP A 442 9.13 -21.84 11.96
CA ASP A 442 9.93 -22.93 12.55
C ASP A 442 10.96 -23.34 11.49
N ASP A 443 12.20 -22.88 11.63
CA ASP A 443 13.24 -23.04 10.62
C ASP A 443 13.85 -24.44 10.59
N ASN A 444 13.86 -25.09 11.76
CA ASN A 444 14.47 -26.40 11.98
C ASN A 444 13.46 -27.56 11.95
N ALA A 445 12.16 -27.24 11.88
CA ALA A 445 11.03 -28.16 11.89
C ALA A 445 10.95 -29.03 13.15
N ASP A 446 11.34 -28.49 14.32
CA ASP A 446 11.28 -29.18 15.61
C ASP A 446 9.91 -29.05 16.32
N GLY A 447 8.99 -28.27 15.75
CA GLY A 447 7.67 -27.98 16.30
C GLY A 447 7.61 -26.72 17.17
N SER A 448 8.75 -26.02 17.34
CA SER A 448 8.85 -24.77 18.10
C SER A 448 9.16 -23.60 17.17
N PRO A 449 8.47 -22.46 17.28
CA PRO A 449 8.81 -21.32 16.45
C PRO A 449 10.16 -20.71 16.82
N ASP A 450 10.95 -20.38 15.80
CA ASP A 450 12.27 -19.75 15.91
C ASP A 450 12.19 -18.24 15.67
N ARG A 451 11.34 -17.79 14.73
CA ARG A 451 11.32 -16.40 14.28
C ARG A 451 9.93 -15.88 13.95
N LEU A 452 9.75 -14.57 14.14
CA LEU A 452 8.63 -13.78 13.62
C LEU A 452 9.15 -12.87 12.50
N LEU A 453 8.58 -13.00 11.31
CA LEU A 453 8.79 -12.06 10.20
C LEU A 453 7.68 -11.03 10.18
N PHE A 454 8.03 -9.81 9.79
CA PHE A 454 7.09 -8.76 9.38
C PHE A 454 7.72 -7.92 8.26
N GLN A 455 6.92 -7.20 7.49
CA GLN A 455 7.42 -6.37 6.37
C GLN A 455 7.15 -4.89 6.62
N SER A 456 8.16 -4.03 6.42
CA SER A 456 8.07 -2.60 6.70
C SER A 456 9.02 -1.77 5.84
N ASP A 457 8.75 -0.47 5.78
CA ASP A 457 9.58 0.54 5.15
C ASP A 457 10.47 1.26 6.17
N PHE A 458 11.64 1.71 5.71
CA PHE A 458 12.58 2.51 6.47
C PHE A 458 13.29 3.54 5.57
N THR A 459 13.24 4.80 5.97
CA THR A 459 14.09 5.88 5.47
C THR A 459 15.55 5.69 5.95
N PRO A 460 16.52 6.44 5.43
CA PRO A 460 17.94 6.23 5.74
C PRO A 460 18.23 6.52 7.22
N SER A 461 18.96 5.63 7.89
CA SER A 461 19.32 5.76 9.31
C SER A 461 18.13 5.80 10.29
N GLU A 462 16.93 5.48 9.82
CA GLU A 462 15.72 5.58 10.63
C GLU A 462 15.72 4.56 11.77
N LYS A 463 15.25 5.01 12.94
CA LYS A 463 14.81 4.13 14.02
C LYS A 463 13.29 4.25 14.15
N ARG A 464 12.58 3.15 13.91
CA ARG A 464 11.12 3.09 13.94
C ARG A 464 10.63 2.24 15.10
N THR A 465 9.57 2.70 15.75
CA THR A 465 8.89 1.96 16.83
C THR A 465 7.72 1.17 16.26
N PHE A 466 7.58 -0.07 16.73
CA PHE A 466 6.49 -0.98 16.37
C PHE A 466 5.80 -1.46 17.64
N GLN A 467 4.57 -1.95 17.48
CA GLN A 467 3.84 -2.69 18.50
C GLN A 467 3.78 -4.16 18.10
N LEU A 468 4.20 -5.04 18.98
CA LEU A 468 3.95 -6.48 18.91
C LEU A 468 2.69 -6.80 19.72
N LEU A 469 1.81 -7.62 19.16
CA LEU A 469 0.52 -7.94 19.77
C LEU A 469 0.31 -9.45 19.85
N ALA A 470 -0.26 -9.88 20.98
CA ALA A 470 -0.99 -11.13 21.10
C ALA A 470 -2.48 -10.78 21.05
N CYS A 471 -3.07 -10.90 19.87
CA CYS A 471 -4.46 -10.54 19.62
C CYS A 471 -5.43 -11.45 20.38
N ALA A 472 -6.54 -10.87 20.84
CA ALA A 472 -7.62 -11.60 21.48
C ALA A 472 -8.93 -11.38 20.73
N GLY A 473 -9.45 -12.44 20.11
CA GLY A 473 -10.69 -12.41 19.35
C GLY A 473 -10.51 -11.92 17.92
N VAL A 474 -10.39 -10.59 17.73
CA VAL A 474 -10.31 -9.98 16.39
C VAL A 474 -8.86 -9.97 15.92
N MET A 475 -8.61 -10.58 14.75
CA MET A 475 -7.31 -10.54 14.08
C MET A 475 -7.31 -9.44 13.01
N PRO A 476 -6.18 -8.75 12.78
CA PRO A 476 -6.02 -7.94 11.59
C PRO A 476 -6.14 -8.83 10.34
N GLN A 477 -6.77 -8.31 9.29
CA GLN A 477 -6.82 -8.99 8.00
C GLN A 477 -5.54 -8.67 7.23
N ALA A 478 -4.99 -9.67 6.54
CA ALA A 478 -3.86 -9.49 5.64
C ALA A 478 -4.33 -9.71 4.20
N GLU A 479 -3.70 -9.00 3.28
CA GLU A 479 -3.89 -9.27 1.86
C GLU A 479 -3.43 -10.68 1.49
N LYS A 480 -3.92 -11.15 0.34
CA LYS A 480 -3.52 -12.46 -0.18
C LYS A 480 -2.03 -12.48 -0.53
N SER A 481 -1.33 -13.49 -0.02
CA SER A 481 0.07 -13.75 -0.36
C SER A 481 0.28 -13.85 -1.87
N GLN A 482 1.35 -13.20 -2.35
CA GLN A 482 1.85 -13.33 -3.72
C GLN A 482 2.96 -14.38 -3.85
N LEU A 483 3.41 -14.96 -2.72
CA LEU A 483 4.40 -16.04 -2.71
C LEU A 483 3.72 -17.37 -3.03
N MET A 484 4.24 -18.04 -4.05
CA MET A 484 3.73 -19.35 -4.49
C MET A 484 4.87 -20.25 -4.96
N ALA A 485 4.81 -21.53 -4.62
CA ALA A 485 5.58 -22.59 -5.28
C ALA A 485 4.65 -23.75 -5.67
N ARG A 486 4.88 -24.34 -6.85
CA ARG A 486 4.03 -25.42 -7.34
C ARG A 486 4.74 -26.33 -8.33
N TYR A 487 4.43 -27.61 -8.21
CA TYR A 487 4.69 -28.63 -9.23
C TYR A 487 3.66 -28.54 -10.37
N VAL A 488 4.13 -28.54 -11.61
CA VAL A 488 3.35 -28.25 -12.83
C VAL A 488 3.38 -29.46 -13.77
N PRO A 489 2.59 -30.52 -13.50
CA PRO A 489 2.59 -31.73 -14.31
C PRO A 489 2.14 -31.48 -15.76
N GLU A 490 1.26 -30.50 -15.97
CA GLU A 490 0.77 -30.14 -17.30
C GLU A 490 1.88 -29.55 -18.20
N ARG A 491 2.96 -29.03 -17.61
CA ARG A 491 4.12 -28.52 -18.36
C ARG A 491 5.34 -29.41 -18.12
N LYS A 492 5.23 -30.68 -18.51
CA LYS A 492 6.36 -31.64 -18.50
C LYS A 492 7.07 -31.68 -17.13
N ASP A 493 6.27 -31.62 -16.08
CA ASP A 493 6.71 -31.71 -14.68
C ASP A 493 7.58 -30.53 -14.23
N ASP A 494 7.40 -29.33 -14.79
CA ASP A 494 8.10 -28.12 -14.33
C ASP A 494 7.83 -27.85 -12.84
N PHE A 495 8.75 -27.15 -12.18
CA PHE A 495 8.53 -26.61 -10.83
C PHE A 495 8.66 -25.09 -10.88
N VAL A 496 7.60 -24.37 -10.53
CA VAL A 496 7.52 -22.91 -10.63
C VAL A 496 7.46 -22.29 -9.24
N TRP A 497 8.09 -21.13 -9.07
CA TRP A 497 7.88 -20.29 -7.89
C TRP A 497 7.91 -18.81 -8.25
N GLU A 498 7.18 -17.99 -7.49
CA GLU A 498 7.13 -16.54 -7.69
C GLU A 498 6.83 -15.79 -6.39
N ASN A 499 7.23 -14.52 -6.34
CA ASN A 499 6.73 -13.52 -5.41
C ASN A 499 6.08 -12.37 -6.21
N ASP A 500 5.84 -11.25 -5.56
CA ASP A 500 5.29 -10.04 -6.15
C ASP A 500 6.23 -9.37 -7.17
N ARG A 501 7.55 -9.57 -7.10
CA ARG A 501 8.53 -8.92 -8.00
C ARG A 501 8.91 -9.79 -9.21
N ILE A 502 9.08 -11.10 -9.02
CA ILE A 502 9.67 -11.97 -10.05
C ILE A 502 9.21 -13.43 -9.94
N ALA A 503 9.29 -14.16 -11.05
CA ALA A 503 8.98 -15.58 -11.13
C ALA A 503 10.13 -16.39 -11.74
N PHE A 504 10.23 -17.65 -11.35
CA PHE A 504 11.28 -18.57 -11.77
C PHE A 504 10.73 -19.96 -12.03
N ARG A 505 11.50 -20.74 -12.79
CA ARG A 505 11.17 -22.13 -13.09
C ARG A 505 12.41 -23.02 -13.07
N ALA A 506 12.25 -24.22 -12.52
CA ALA A 506 13.15 -25.34 -12.73
C ALA A 506 12.51 -26.33 -13.73
N TYR A 507 13.28 -26.77 -14.71
CA TYR A 507 12.80 -27.72 -15.72
C TYR A 507 12.49 -29.08 -15.11
N GLY A 508 11.34 -29.64 -15.52
CA GLY A 508 10.88 -30.93 -15.05
C GLY A 508 11.63 -32.15 -15.57
N PRO A 509 11.54 -33.30 -14.86
CA PRO A 509 12.07 -34.59 -15.30
C PRO A 509 11.74 -34.95 -16.77
N LYS A 510 10.52 -34.69 -17.24
CA LYS A 510 10.10 -35.00 -18.61
C LYS A 510 10.80 -34.16 -19.68
N LEU A 511 11.42 -33.03 -19.33
CA LEU A 511 12.21 -32.21 -20.27
C LEU A 511 13.64 -32.72 -20.47
N ALA A 512 14.12 -33.68 -19.67
CA ALA A 512 15.47 -34.23 -19.83
C ALA A 512 15.72 -34.82 -21.24
N VAL A 513 14.69 -35.38 -21.88
CA VAL A 513 14.76 -35.93 -23.25
C VAL A 513 15.03 -34.85 -24.31
N GLU A 514 14.72 -33.59 -24.00
CA GLU A 514 15.01 -32.41 -24.83
C GLU A 514 16.35 -31.76 -24.48
N LYS A 515 17.21 -32.48 -23.72
CA LYS A 515 18.52 -32.02 -23.25
C LYS A 515 18.47 -30.88 -22.24
N ALA A 516 17.31 -30.63 -21.62
CA ALA A 516 17.22 -29.70 -20.49
C ALA A 516 18.08 -30.19 -19.31
N ARG A 517 18.66 -29.23 -18.58
CA ARG A 517 19.53 -29.46 -17.41
C ARG A 517 18.99 -28.71 -16.20
N GLY A 518 19.67 -28.81 -15.06
CA GLY A 518 19.29 -28.20 -13.78
C GLY A 518 19.50 -26.69 -13.69
N GLY A 519 19.42 -25.98 -14.83
CA GLY A 519 19.46 -24.53 -14.90
C GLY A 519 18.11 -23.93 -14.49
N ILE A 520 18.16 -22.72 -13.95
CA ILE A 520 16.97 -21.99 -13.49
C ILE A 520 16.57 -20.94 -14.52
N ASP A 521 15.29 -20.96 -14.88
CA ASP A 521 14.70 -20.03 -15.81
C ASP A 521 14.04 -18.84 -15.11
N VAL A 522 13.93 -17.71 -15.82
CA VAL A 522 13.48 -16.42 -15.28
C VAL A 522 12.29 -15.91 -16.06
N TRP A 523 11.21 -15.59 -15.36
CA TRP A 523 10.02 -14.96 -15.90
C TRP A 523 9.90 -13.54 -15.36
N THR A 524 9.87 -12.57 -16.27
CA THR A 524 9.81 -11.15 -15.89
C THR A 524 8.38 -10.72 -15.68
N LYS A 525 8.12 -9.90 -14.66
CA LYS A 525 6.78 -9.40 -14.32
C LYS A 525 6.67 -7.90 -14.56
N SER A 526 5.51 -7.44 -15.02
CA SER A 526 5.13 -6.02 -15.03
C SER A 526 4.03 -5.68 -14.01
N VAL A 527 3.61 -6.69 -13.24
CA VAL A 527 2.51 -6.63 -12.26
C VAL A 527 2.94 -7.28 -10.96
N ARG A 528 2.30 -6.90 -9.85
CA ARG A 528 2.60 -7.47 -8.51
C ARG A 528 1.77 -8.67 -8.12
N TYR A 529 0.68 -8.95 -8.83
CA TYR A 529 -0.09 -10.17 -8.58
C TYR A 529 0.57 -11.42 -9.21
N SER A 530 0.24 -12.60 -8.70
CA SER A 530 0.72 -13.89 -9.22
C SER A 530 0.36 -14.10 -10.71
N ILE A 531 1.34 -14.47 -11.52
CA ILE A 531 1.20 -14.69 -12.97
C ILE A 531 1.22 -16.17 -13.37
N ALA A 532 1.87 -17.04 -12.59
CA ALA A 532 2.28 -18.34 -13.09
C ALA A 532 1.10 -19.24 -13.50
N ASN A 533 0.04 -19.28 -12.69
CA ASN A 533 -1.16 -20.06 -13.00
C ASN A 533 -1.92 -19.53 -14.21
N ALA A 534 -1.88 -18.22 -14.45
CA ALA A 534 -2.50 -17.61 -15.63
C ALA A 534 -1.68 -17.94 -16.87
N TRP A 535 -0.35 -17.79 -16.78
CA TRP A 535 0.54 -18.01 -17.92
C TRP A 535 0.59 -19.45 -18.40
N TYR A 536 0.56 -20.46 -17.52
CA TYR A 536 0.49 -21.86 -17.96
C TYR A 536 -0.81 -22.21 -18.71
N LYS A 537 -1.85 -21.35 -18.62
CA LYS A 537 -3.07 -21.48 -19.42
C LYS A 537 -3.01 -20.71 -20.74
N LEU A 538 -1.99 -19.88 -20.93
CA LEU A 538 -1.75 -19.14 -22.17
C LEU A 538 -0.78 -19.94 -23.03
N ASP A 539 -1.03 -20.01 -24.34
CA ASP A 539 -0.08 -20.64 -25.29
C ASP A 539 1.00 -19.65 -25.79
N ASN A 540 1.00 -18.41 -25.31
CA ASN A 540 1.77 -17.29 -25.85
C ASN A 540 2.45 -16.39 -24.79
N TYR A 541 2.76 -16.92 -23.61
CA TYR A 541 3.44 -16.18 -22.52
C TYR A 541 4.91 -15.80 -22.81
N HIS A 542 5.44 -16.16 -23.99
CA HIS A 542 6.72 -15.66 -24.53
C HIS A 542 6.60 -14.27 -25.19
N LYS A 543 5.40 -13.68 -25.19
CA LYS A 543 5.14 -12.30 -25.59
C LYS A 543 4.61 -11.53 -24.37
N ASP A 544 4.99 -10.26 -24.27
CA ASP A 544 4.44 -9.39 -23.23
C ASP A 544 2.97 -9.08 -23.52
N ASN A 545 2.07 -9.59 -22.68
CA ASN A 545 0.64 -9.33 -22.76
C ASN A 545 0.18 -8.33 -21.68
N GLY A 546 1.09 -7.49 -21.18
CA GLY A 546 0.82 -6.50 -20.13
C GLY A 546 1.09 -7.00 -18.71
N THR A 547 1.45 -8.28 -18.55
CA THR A 547 1.84 -8.89 -17.26
C THR A 547 3.32 -9.29 -17.19
N GLY A 548 4.07 -9.09 -18.28
CA GLY A 548 5.44 -9.56 -18.46
C GLY A 548 5.55 -10.73 -19.45
N LEU A 549 6.72 -11.37 -19.53
CA LEU A 549 6.94 -12.54 -20.39
C LEU A 549 8.02 -13.53 -19.89
N ASP A 550 7.98 -14.75 -20.43
CA ASP A 550 9.11 -15.70 -20.43
C ASP A 550 10.02 -15.39 -21.63
N GLY A 551 11.05 -14.57 -21.41
CA GLY A 551 12.00 -14.18 -22.45
C GLY A 551 13.46 -14.55 -22.17
N TYR A 552 13.70 -15.36 -21.13
CA TYR A 552 15.03 -15.82 -20.76
C TYR A 552 15.32 -17.19 -21.39
N LYS A 553 16.55 -17.40 -21.87
CA LYS A 553 16.93 -18.63 -22.55
C LYS A 553 17.98 -19.39 -21.76
N VAL A 554 17.56 -20.52 -21.20
CA VAL A 554 18.44 -21.43 -20.44
C VAL A 554 19.05 -22.51 -21.35
N GLY A 555 18.24 -23.40 -21.91
CA GLY A 555 18.76 -24.55 -22.67
C GLY A 555 19.50 -25.55 -21.77
N ASP A 556 20.73 -25.90 -22.13
CA ASP A 556 21.60 -26.86 -21.42
C ASP A 556 22.55 -26.21 -20.39
N THR A 557 22.38 -24.91 -20.13
CA THR A 557 23.24 -24.11 -19.25
C THR A 557 22.76 -24.10 -17.79
N LEU A 558 23.41 -23.30 -16.93
CA LEU A 558 23.03 -23.15 -15.52
C LEU A 558 21.88 -22.14 -15.32
N GLY A 559 21.41 -21.49 -16.39
CA GLY A 559 20.35 -20.47 -16.29
C GLY A 559 20.75 -19.32 -15.37
N CYS A 560 19.87 -18.95 -14.44
CA CYS A 560 20.07 -17.93 -13.42
C CYS A 560 20.12 -18.56 -12.00
N GLY A 561 21.30 -19.03 -11.59
CA GLY A 561 21.48 -19.62 -10.26
C GLY A 561 21.40 -21.15 -10.21
N GLY A 562 21.51 -21.84 -11.35
CA GLY A 562 21.74 -23.28 -11.34
C GLY A 562 23.13 -23.61 -10.77
N VAL A 563 23.24 -24.75 -10.07
CA VAL A 563 24.50 -25.27 -9.55
C VAL A 563 25.12 -26.24 -10.55
N GLY A 564 26.45 -26.22 -10.65
CA GLY A 564 27.28 -27.17 -11.36
C GLY A 564 28.60 -27.41 -10.63
N TYR A 565 29.54 -28.05 -11.30
CA TYR A 565 30.81 -28.50 -10.72
C TYR A 565 31.97 -28.20 -11.68
N LEU A 566 33.04 -27.60 -11.18
CA LEU A 566 34.32 -27.53 -11.87
C LEU A 566 35.19 -28.71 -11.42
N ASP A 567 35.78 -29.45 -12.36
CA ASP A 567 36.83 -30.42 -12.02
C ASP A 567 38.19 -29.74 -11.80
N ALA A 568 39.23 -30.55 -11.58
CA ALA A 568 40.59 -30.07 -11.36
C ALA A 568 41.18 -29.31 -12.56
N ASP A 569 40.63 -29.51 -13.76
CA ASP A 569 41.04 -28.86 -15.01
C ASP A 569 40.12 -27.67 -15.38
N ASP A 570 39.33 -27.17 -14.41
CA ASP A 570 38.34 -26.10 -14.59
C ASP A 570 37.25 -26.42 -15.64
N LYS A 571 36.98 -27.69 -15.95
CA LYS A 571 35.89 -28.07 -16.85
C LYS A 571 34.56 -28.11 -16.09
N LEU A 572 33.56 -27.42 -16.63
CA LEU A 572 32.22 -27.33 -16.05
C LEU A 572 31.34 -28.54 -16.39
N TYR A 573 30.73 -29.13 -15.36
CA TYR A 573 29.65 -30.11 -15.42
C TYR A 573 28.38 -29.50 -14.84
N THR A 574 27.25 -29.62 -15.54
CA THR A 574 25.96 -29.08 -15.11
C THR A 574 25.12 -30.16 -14.43
N SER A 575 24.40 -29.79 -13.36
CA SER A 575 23.46 -30.71 -12.71
C SER A 575 22.34 -31.15 -13.68
N PRO A 576 21.77 -32.36 -13.50
CA PRO A 576 20.60 -32.78 -14.25
C PRO A 576 19.37 -31.95 -13.86
N VAL A 577 18.24 -32.19 -14.52
CA VAL A 577 16.94 -31.71 -14.01
C VAL A 577 16.67 -32.31 -12.62
N TYR A 578 15.82 -31.65 -11.83
CA TYR A 578 15.46 -32.15 -10.51
C TYR A 578 14.72 -33.50 -10.63
N SER A 579 14.82 -34.34 -9.61
CA SER A 579 14.19 -35.67 -9.55
C SER A 579 13.00 -35.72 -8.60
N SER A 580 13.02 -34.92 -7.53
CA SER A 580 11.89 -34.79 -6.59
C SER A 580 11.81 -33.40 -6.00
N HIS A 581 10.61 -33.03 -5.52
CA HIS A 581 10.35 -31.74 -4.90
C HIS A 581 9.60 -31.88 -3.57
N LYS A 582 9.74 -30.89 -2.69
CA LYS A 582 8.95 -30.72 -1.47
C LYS A 582 8.76 -29.24 -1.16
N VAL A 583 7.53 -28.75 -1.13
CA VAL A 583 7.24 -27.43 -0.55
C VAL A 583 7.26 -27.59 0.96
N VAL A 584 8.12 -26.82 1.62
CA VAL A 584 8.32 -26.88 3.08
C VAL A 584 7.47 -25.82 3.76
N GLU A 585 7.41 -24.63 3.17
CA GLU A 585 6.74 -23.46 3.72
C GLU A 585 6.22 -22.59 2.57
N GLN A 586 5.01 -22.05 2.72
CA GLN A 586 4.45 -21.06 1.82
C GLN A 586 3.57 -20.08 2.61
N GLY A 587 4.18 -19.02 3.13
CA GLY A 587 3.48 -17.96 3.86
C GLY A 587 3.41 -16.64 3.09
N PRO A 588 2.95 -15.56 3.74
CA PRO A 588 2.83 -14.23 3.12
C PRO A 588 4.16 -13.51 2.92
N LEU A 589 5.21 -13.86 3.65
CA LEU A 589 6.50 -13.17 3.61
C LEU A 589 7.68 -14.04 3.19
N ARG A 590 7.56 -15.36 3.35
CA ARG A 590 8.60 -16.32 2.95
C ARG A 590 8.01 -17.60 2.38
N LEU A 591 8.68 -18.06 1.34
CA LEU A 591 8.52 -19.36 0.71
C LEU A 591 9.80 -20.18 0.92
N LYS A 592 9.66 -21.47 1.25
CA LYS A 592 10.77 -22.43 1.34
C LYS A 592 10.39 -23.75 0.67
N PHE A 593 11.25 -24.25 -0.21
CA PHE A 593 11.05 -25.56 -0.84
C PHE A 593 12.37 -26.26 -1.12
N VAL A 594 12.31 -27.56 -1.37
CA VAL A 594 13.46 -28.41 -1.62
C VAL A 594 13.32 -29.09 -2.96
N LEU A 595 14.39 -29.07 -3.76
CA LEU A 595 14.55 -29.87 -4.97
C LEU A 595 15.75 -30.81 -4.79
N SER A 596 15.55 -32.11 -5.03
CA SER A 596 16.64 -33.09 -5.07
C SER A 596 16.99 -33.43 -6.51
N TYR A 597 18.25 -33.78 -6.75
CA TYR A 597 18.79 -34.00 -8.09
C TYR A 597 19.36 -35.41 -8.23
N ALA A 598 19.25 -35.97 -9.44
CA ALA A 598 19.90 -37.25 -9.75
C ALA A 598 21.44 -37.11 -9.69
N PRO A 599 22.18 -38.21 -9.44
CA PRO A 599 23.62 -38.14 -9.33
C PRO A 599 24.33 -37.68 -10.60
N VAL A 600 25.40 -36.90 -10.44
CA VAL A 600 26.36 -36.55 -11.51
C VAL A 600 27.65 -37.33 -11.30
N GLU A 601 28.18 -37.90 -12.37
CA GLU A 601 29.46 -38.61 -12.37
C GLU A 601 30.56 -37.73 -12.97
N ILE A 602 31.65 -37.54 -12.22
CA ILE A 602 32.82 -36.75 -12.63
C ILE A 602 34.06 -37.53 -12.22
N GLY A 603 34.75 -38.11 -13.20
CA GLY A 603 35.88 -39.01 -12.91
C GLY A 603 35.43 -40.21 -12.09
N GLN A 604 35.96 -40.35 -10.87
CA GLN A 604 35.60 -41.40 -9.93
C GLN A 604 34.54 -40.96 -8.90
N ALA A 605 34.16 -39.68 -8.90
CA ALA A 605 33.16 -39.16 -8.00
C ALA A 605 31.75 -39.35 -8.56
N LYS A 606 30.83 -39.72 -7.67
CA LYS A 606 29.38 -39.67 -7.89
C LYS A 606 28.76 -38.74 -6.86
N ILE A 607 28.18 -37.65 -7.33
CA ILE A 607 27.72 -36.53 -6.51
C ILE A 607 26.20 -36.45 -6.56
N THR A 608 25.54 -36.55 -5.42
CA THR A 608 24.09 -36.30 -5.26
C THR A 608 23.89 -34.96 -4.57
N GLU A 609 22.90 -34.19 -5.02
CA GLU A 609 22.66 -32.84 -4.53
C GLU A 609 21.20 -32.67 -4.06
N THR A 610 21.02 -31.96 -2.95
CA THR A 610 19.72 -31.41 -2.54
C THR A 610 19.83 -29.91 -2.36
N ARG A 611 18.93 -29.16 -3.00
CA ARG A 611 18.87 -27.70 -2.93
C ARG A 611 17.65 -27.27 -2.15
N THR A 612 17.86 -26.45 -1.12
CA THR A 612 16.79 -25.75 -0.40
C THR A 612 16.73 -24.32 -0.92
N PHE A 613 15.61 -23.95 -1.52
CA PHE A 613 15.32 -22.61 -2.02
C PHE A 613 14.53 -21.84 -0.96
N THR A 614 14.90 -20.59 -0.73
CA THR A 614 14.15 -19.64 0.09
C THR A 614 13.95 -18.36 -0.69
N MET A 615 12.75 -17.80 -0.67
CA MET A 615 12.43 -16.53 -1.32
C MET A 615 11.55 -15.69 -0.41
N LEU A 616 11.86 -14.40 -0.34
CA LEU A 616 11.12 -13.42 0.45
C LEU A 616 10.18 -12.61 -0.45
N ALA A 617 9.11 -12.07 0.13
CA ALA A 617 8.30 -11.04 -0.53
C ALA A 617 9.14 -9.77 -0.75
N GLY A 618 8.84 -9.00 -1.80
CA GLY A 618 9.53 -7.75 -2.13
C GLY A 618 10.93 -7.91 -2.77
N GLU A 619 11.52 -9.10 -2.77
CA GLU A 619 12.87 -9.33 -3.30
C GLU A 619 12.92 -9.74 -4.77
N HIS A 620 13.98 -9.34 -5.48
CA HIS A 620 14.21 -9.75 -6.87
C HIS A 620 15.03 -11.04 -7.01
N HIS A 621 15.21 -11.78 -5.92
CA HIS A 621 16.09 -12.94 -5.86
C HIS A 621 15.58 -14.00 -4.90
N PHE A 622 16.07 -15.22 -5.09
CA PHE A 622 15.96 -16.31 -4.12
C PHE A 622 17.35 -16.62 -3.57
N THR A 623 17.39 -17.30 -2.43
CA THR A 623 18.59 -17.90 -1.86
C THR A 623 18.52 -19.42 -1.96
N VAL A 624 19.67 -20.05 -2.13
CA VAL A 624 19.82 -21.50 -2.21
C VAL A 624 20.83 -21.94 -1.18
N SER A 625 20.51 -23.01 -0.45
CA SER A 625 21.48 -23.82 0.29
C SER A 625 21.55 -25.20 -0.36
N SER A 626 22.74 -25.61 -0.81
CA SER A 626 22.97 -26.88 -1.51
C SER A 626 23.82 -27.81 -0.65
N ALA A 627 23.29 -29.01 -0.38
CA ALA A 627 23.98 -30.07 0.35
C ALA A 627 24.36 -31.22 -0.60
N PHE A 628 25.57 -31.75 -0.44
CA PHE A 628 26.13 -32.77 -1.32
C PHE A 628 26.35 -34.08 -0.58
N LYS A 629 26.13 -35.20 -1.29
CA LYS A 629 26.60 -36.52 -0.90
C LYS A 629 27.55 -37.01 -1.99
N VAL A 630 28.77 -37.37 -1.59
CA VAL A 630 29.83 -37.81 -2.50
C VAL A 630 30.16 -39.28 -2.24
N GLU A 631 30.20 -40.07 -3.32
CA GLU A 631 30.72 -41.42 -3.34
C GLU A 631 31.95 -41.45 -4.29
N GLY A 632 33.06 -42.06 -3.87
CA GLY A 632 34.32 -42.07 -4.64
C GLY A 632 35.23 -40.86 -4.38
N ASP A 633 36.23 -40.66 -5.26
CA ASP A 633 37.21 -39.57 -5.14
C ASP A 633 36.74 -38.31 -5.88
N ALA A 634 36.47 -37.25 -5.10
CA ALA A 634 36.06 -35.93 -5.58
C ALA A 634 37.15 -34.85 -5.41
N THR A 635 38.40 -35.25 -5.22
CA THR A 635 39.53 -34.31 -5.08
C THR A 635 39.57 -33.32 -6.25
N GLY A 636 39.59 -32.03 -5.92
CA GLY A 636 39.63 -30.95 -6.90
C GLY A 636 38.28 -30.56 -7.52
N ILE A 637 37.19 -31.26 -7.18
CA ILE A 637 35.85 -30.91 -7.64
C ILE A 637 35.27 -29.80 -6.76
N ARG A 638 34.88 -28.69 -7.38
CA ARG A 638 34.41 -27.48 -6.71
C ARG A 638 32.99 -27.13 -7.12
N PRO A 639 32.07 -26.85 -6.17
CA PRO A 639 30.70 -26.45 -6.47
C PRO A 639 30.65 -24.99 -6.94
N VAL A 640 29.91 -24.74 -8.03
CA VAL A 640 29.73 -23.41 -8.61
C VAL A 640 28.25 -23.10 -8.84
N ALA A 641 27.85 -21.85 -8.60
CA ALA A 641 26.58 -21.30 -9.07
C ALA A 641 26.81 -20.45 -10.32
N GLY A 642 25.90 -20.48 -11.28
CA GLY A 642 26.12 -19.82 -12.58
C GLY A 642 24.99 -18.94 -13.08
N ILE A 643 25.35 -17.85 -13.78
CA ILE A 643 24.47 -17.10 -14.68
C ILE A 643 24.91 -17.29 -16.13
N THR A 644 23.93 -17.50 -17.02
CA THR A 644 24.17 -17.79 -18.44
C THR A 644 24.34 -16.52 -19.27
N THR A 645 25.23 -16.59 -20.26
CA THR A 645 25.49 -15.56 -21.26
C THR A 645 25.26 -16.09 -22.66
N ARG A 646 24.67 -15.27 -23.55
CA ARG A 646 24.50 -15.63 -24.96
C ARG A 646 25.82 -15.52 -25.74
N ASP A 647 26.64 -14.55 -25.37
CA ASP A 647 27.96 -14.32 -25.95
C ASP A 647 29.06 -14.86 -25.00
N PRO A 648 29.85 -15.86 -25.40
CA PRO A 648 30.98 -16.36 -24.60
C PRO A 648 32.01 -15.28 -24.25
N LYS A 649 32.09 -14.19 -25.03
CA LYS A 649 33.00 -13.06 -24.81
C LYS A 649 32.35 -11.90 -24.03
N ALA A 650 31.11 -12.07 -23.58
CA ALA A 650 30.42 -11.06 -22.78
C ALA A 650 31.22 -10.67 -21.54
N LYS A 651 31.13 -9.39 -21.17
CA LYS A 651 31.63 -8.87 -19.90
C LYS A 651 30.49 -8.78 -18.89
N ALA A 652 30.82 -8.90 -17.61
CA ALA A 652 29.86 -8.65 -16.55
C ALA A 652 29.36 -7.20 -16.65
N SER A 653 28.07 -7.00 -16.41
CA SER A 653 27.45 -5.67 -16.44
C SER A 653 27.70 -4.89 -15.15
N PHE A 654 27.77 -5.60 -14.04
CA PHE A 654 28.26 -5.13 -12.75
C PHE A 654 28.94 -6.31 -12.05
N SER A 655 30.09 -6.07 -11.42
CA SER A 655 30.75 -7.06 -10.60
C SER A 655 31.48 -6.37 -9.45
N ASN A 656 31.29 -6.85 -8.24
CA ASN A 656 32.12 -6.53 -7.09
C ASN A 656 32.50 -7.85 -6.38
N LYS A 657 32.97 -7.78 -5.13
CA LYS A 657 33.31 -8.97 -4.34
C LYS A 657 32.11 -9.92 -4.19
N ASP A 658 30.93 -9.39 -3.91
CA ASP A 658 29.77 -10.18 -3.49
C ASP A 658 28.83 -10.51 -4.66
N ILE A 659 28.78 -9.66 -5.67
CA ILE A 659 27.83 -9.74 -6.77
C ILE A 659 28.56 -9.83 -8.10
N VAL A 660 28.06 -10.71 -8.97
CA VAL A 660 28.31 -10.67 -10.42
C VAL A 660 26.97 -10.64 -11.14
N SER A 661 26.84 -9.75 -12.12
CA SER A 661 25.61 -9.61 -12.92
C SER A 661 25.90 -9.57 -14.41
N TYR A 662 24.92 -10.00 -15.20
CA TYR A 662 24.97 -10.00 -16.64
C TYR A 662 23.66 -9.49 -17.22
N ARG A 663 23.78 -8.63 -18.24
CA ARG A 663 22.67 -8.08 -19.00
C ARG A 663 22.45 -8.85 -20.28
N ASP A 664 21.23 -9.30 -20.47
CA ASP A 664 20.77 -10.00 -21.69
C ASP A 664 19.52 -9.31 -22.27
N PRO A 665 19.43 -9.04 -23.58
CA PRO A 665 18.17 -8.61 -24.20
C PRO A 665 17.07 -9.67 -24.02
N VAL A 666 15.85 -9.24 -23.68
CA VAL A 666 14.70 -10.14 -23.50
C VAL A 666 14.14 -10.49 -24.87
N MET A 667 14.46 -11.67 -25.43
CA MET A 667 14.13 -12.04 -26.82
C MET A 667 14.67 -11.09 -27.92
N SER A 668 14.30 -9.80 -27.91
CA SER A 668 14.79 -8.68 -28.73
C SER A 668 15.28 -7.51 -27.85
N LYS A 669 15.77 -6.43 -28.47
CA LYS A 669 16.14 -5.21 -27.72
C LYS A 669 14.93 -4.35 -27.34
N ASP A 670 13.84 -4.47 -28.07
CA ASP A 670 12.63 -3.63 -27.90
C ASP A 670 11.84 -4.05 -26.66
N GLU A 671 11.95 -5.31 -26.25
CA GLU A 671 11.37 -5.83 -25.00
C GLU A 671 12.24 -5.55 -23.75
N GLY A 672 13.29 -4.73 -23.93
CA GLY A 672 14.20 -4.34 -22.87
C GLY A 672 15.24 -5.40 -22.54
N PHE A 673 15.74 -5.35 -21.30
CA PHE A 673 16.85 -6.20 -20.84
C PHE A 673 16.55 -6.83 -19.49
N ILE A 674 16.90 -8.10 -19.35
CA ILE A 674 16.99 -8.81 -18.06
C ILE A 674 18.42 -8.66 -17.55
N ASN A 675 18.58 -8.37 -16.27
CA ASN A 675 19.87 -8.38 -15.60
C ASN A 675 19.82 -9.48 -14.55
N THR A 676 20.38 -10.63 -14.88
CA THR A 676 20.55 -11.75 -13.95
C THR A 676 21.76 -11.50 -13.08
N PHE A 677 21.71 -11.89 -11.81
CA PHE A 677 22.81 -11.71 -10.87
C PHE A 677 22.96 -12.89 -9.91
N LEU A 678 24.18 -13.08 -9.42
CA LEU A 678 24.52 -13.98 -8.31
C LEU A 678 25.05 -13.16 -7.15
N ILE A 679 24.75 -13.62 -5.94
CA ILE A 679 25.19 -13.05 -4.67
C ILE A 679 25.91 -14.15 -3.88
N SER A 680 27.21 -14.00 -3.69
CA SER A 680 28.06 -14.92 -2.93
C SER A 680 29.44 -14.27 -2.70
N ASP A 681 30.06 -14.54 -1.56
CA ASP A 681 31.46 -14.19 -1.27
C ASP A 681 32.49 -15.03 -2.07
N GLY A 682 32.02 -16.05 -2.78
CA GLY A 682 32.81 -16.91 -3.63
C GLY A 682 33.53 -16.19 -4.77
N LYS A 683 34.59 -16.83 -5.29
CA LYS A 683 35.41 -16.27 -6.37
C LYS A 683 34.62 -16.24 -7.68
N THR A 684 34.63 -15.11 -8.37
CA THR A 684 34.05 -15.01 -9.72
C THR A 684 34.97 -15.67 -10.74
N VAL A 685 34.44 -16.68 -11.45
CA VAL A 685 35.15 -17.44 -12.49
C VAL A 685 34.39 -17.32 -13.81
N ARG A 686 35.12 -17.36 -14.93
CA ARG A 686 34.53 -17.39 -16.28
C ARG A 686 34.77 -18.75 -16.90
N GLU A 687 33.71 -19.42 -17.32
CA GLU A 687 33.78 -20.61 -18.16
C GLU A 687 32.85 -20.39 -19.35
N LYS A 688 33.41 -20.35 -20.57
CA LYS A 688 32.68 -20.16 -21.85
C LYS A 688 31.47 -19.24 -21.76
N LYS A 689 30.27 -19.80 -21.58
CA LYS A 689 28.98 -19.12 -21.61
C LYS A 689 28.47 -18.72 -20.22
N HIS A 690 29.28 -18.80 -19.18
CA HIS A 690 28.84 -18.63 -17.80
C HIS A 690 29.71 -17.67 -17.03
N PHE A 691 29.08 -16.78 -16.26
CA PHE A 691 29.73 -16.23 -15.07
C PHE A 691 29.40 -17.14 -13.90
N LEU A 692 30.43 -17.59 -13.20
CA LEU A 692 30.34 -18.53 -12.10
C LEU A 692 30.78 -17.87 -10.80
N LYS A 693 30.17 -18.29 -9.70
CA LYS A 693 30.68 -18.09 -8.34
C LYS A 693 31.13 -19.45 -7.82
N GLU A 694 32.43 -19.59 -7.58
CA GLU A 694 33.03 -20.75 -6.91
C GLU A 694 32.79 -20.63 -5.41
N MET A 695 31.93 -21.49 -4.87
CA MET A 695 31.36 -21.33 -3.53
C MET A 695 32.20 -22.00 -2.44
N ALA A 696 32.97 -23.02 -2.79
CA ALA A 696 33.84 -23.76 -1.89
C ALA A 696 34.96 -24.46 -2.68
N GLU A 697 36.02 -24.87 -1.96
CA GLU A 697 37.15 -25.62 -2.53
C GLU A 697 36.85 -27.12 -2.70
N ASP A 698 35.82 -27.62 -2.02
CA ASP A 698 35.36 -29.01 -2.08
C ASP A 698 33.85 -29.14 -1.84
N LEU A 699 33.36 -30.39 -1.77
CA LEU A 699 31.94 -30.74 -1.60
C LEU A 699 31.62 -31.24 -0.18
N SER A 700 32.51 -31.04 0.80
CA SER A 700 32.38 -31.60 2.15
C SER A 700 31.36 -30.89 3.03
N GLN A 701 31.07 -29.62 2.72
CA GLN A 701 30.11 -28.78 3.44
C GLN A 701 29.01 -28.26 2.52
N PRO A 702 27.81 -27.98 3.05
CA PRO A 702 26.79 -27.25 2.32
C PRO A 702 27.28 -25.86 1.90
N VAL A 703 26.84 -25.41 0.73
CA VAL A 703 27.16 -24.08 0.18
C VAL A 703 25.90 -23.26 0.01
N SER A 704 26.01 -21.92 0.13
CA SER A 704 24.85 -21.03 -0.02
C SER A 704 25.15 -19.83 -0.92
N PHE A 705 24.14 -19.40 -1.67
CA PHE A 705 24.23 -18.24 -2.57
C PHE A 705 22.84 -17.65 -2.84
N GLY A 706 22.79 -16.39 -3.28
CA GLY A 706 21.61 -15.75 -3.85
C GLY A 706 21.67 -15.72 -5.37
N ALA A 707 20.51 -15.81 -6.03
CA ALA A 707 20.39 -15.63 -7.47
C ALA A 707 19.05 -14.97 -7.82
N GLY A 708 19.06 -14.06 -8.79
CA GLY A 708 17.87 -13.30 -9.13
C GLY A 708 18.00 -12.53 -10.43
N ALA A 709 16.95 -11.78 -10.77
CA ALA A 709 16.98 -10.93 -11.94
C ALA A 709 16.13 -9.67 -11.80
N ILE A 710 16.48 -8.64 -12.56
CA ILE A 710 15.72 -7.38 -12.67
C ILE A 710 15.40 -7.11 -14.13
N TRP A 711 14.13 -6.83 -14.43
CA TRP A 711 13.68 -6.46 -15.77
C TRP A 711 13.60 -4.94 -15.94
N ARG A 712 14.48 -4.41 -16.80
CA ARG A 712 14.65 -2.96 -16.95
C ARG A 712 13.51 -2.23 -17.67
N LYS A 713 12.58 -2.95 -18.30
CA LYS A 713 11.42 -2.32 -18.96
C LYS A 713 10.46 -1.70 -17.93
N ILE A 714 10.46 -2.24 -16.71
CA ILE A 714 9.50 -1.90 -15.67
C ILE A 714 10.20 -1.38 -14.40
N GLU A 715 11.24 -2.07 -13.94
CA GLU A 715 11.80 -1.85 -12.59
C GLU A 715 12.94 -0.81 -12.55
N ALA A 716 13.67 -0.64 -13.67
CA ALA A 716 14.94 0.10 -13.70
C ALA A 716 15.20 0.69 -15.10
N ASN A 717 14.39 1.70 -15.41
CA ASN A 717 14.36 2.35 -16.73
C ASN A 717 15.75 2.91 -17.10
N GLN A 718 16.51 3.43 -16.13
CA GLN A 718 17.89 3.88 -16.34
C GLN A 718 18.93 2.85 -15.88
N ARG A 719 20.18 2.98 -16.38
CA ARG A 719 21.27 2.07 -15.98
C ARG A 719 21.74 2.32 -14.54
N THR A 720 21.65 3.56 -14.09
CA THR A 720 21.95 4.00 -12.73
C THR A 720 21.05 3.30 -11.72
N ASP A 721 19.77 3.19 -12.04
CA ASP A 721 18.74 2.58 -11.16
C ASP A 721 19.07 1.12 -10.88
N LEU A 722 19.47 0.36 -11.90
CA LEU A 722 19.88 -1.04 -11.72
C LEU A 722 21.11 -1.16 -10.81
N SER A 723 22.15 -0.35 -11.04
CA SER A 723 23.35 -0.38 -10.20
C SER A 723 23.02 -0.01 -8.75
N LEU A 724 22.10 0.94 -8.55
CA LEU A 724 21.59 1.32 -7.24
C LEU A 724 20.80 0.18 -6.60
N MET A 725 19.93 -0.51 -7.34
CA MET A 725 19.19 -1.68 -6.83
C MET A 725 20.14 -2.81 -6.42
N LEU A 726 21.10 -3.18 -7.27
CA LEU A 726 22.09 -4.21 -6.93
C LEU A 726 22.99 -3.81 -5.76
N TYR A 727 23.36 -2.53 -5.66
CA TYR A 727 24.07 -1.99 -4.52
C TYR A 727 23.22 -2.04 -3.25
N ARG A 728 21.93 -1.67 -3.33
CA ARG A 728 20.96 -1.80 -2.21
C ARG A 728 20.87 -3.24 -1.75
N THR A 729 20.75 -4.21 -2.65
CA THR A 729 20.72 -5.65 -2.30
C THR A 729 22.00 -6.09 -1.58
N SER A 730 23.18 -5.78 -2.13
CA SER A 730 24.46 -6.09 -1.48
C SER A 730 24.62 -5.40 -0.12
N HIS A 731 24.15 -4.16 -0.01
CA HIS A 731 24.25 -3.36 1.20
C HIS A 731 23.29 -3.85 2.30
N ALA A 732 22.07 -4.20 1.93
CA ALA A 732 21.05 -4.76 2.83
C ALA A 732 21.54 -6.07 3.46
N GLN A 733 22.13 -6.97 2.66
CA GLN A 733 22.71 -8.22 3.15
C GLN A 733 23.82 -8.00 4.20
N ASN A 734 24.69 -7.02 3.95
CA ASN A 734 25.82 -6.72 4.83
C ASN A 734 25.43 -5.86 6.05
N ARG A 735 24.24 -5.27 6.04
CA ARG A 735 23.73 -4.38 7.09
C ARG A 735 22.23 -4.64 7.29
N PRO A 736 21.83 -5.81 7.80
CA PRO A 736 20.41 -6.12 7.98
C PRO A 736 19.73 -5.12 8.93
N ILE A 737 18.41 -4.94 8.78
CA ILE A 737 17.61 -4.22 9.77
C ILE A 737 17.84 -4.86 11.14
N LYS A 738 18.07 -4.03 12.16
CA LYS A 738 18.27 -4.49 13.52
C LYS A 738 16.98 -4.35 14.31
N VAL A 739 16.57 -5.42 14.99
CA VAL A 739 15.47 -5.38 15.95
C VAL A 739 16.08 -5.21 17.34
N ASP A 740 15.84 -4.03 17.92
CA ASP A 740 16.36 -3.58 19.20
C ASP A 740 15.25 -3.64 20.28
N GLU A 741 15.65 -3.84 21.54
CA GLU A 741 14.76 -3.89 22.70
C GLU A 741 14.09 -2.54 23.01
#